data_AF-A0A158RF18-F1
#
_entry.id   AF-A0A158RF18-F1
#
_cell.length_a   1.000
_cell.length_b   1.000
_cell.length_c   1.000
_cell.angle_alpha   90.00
_cell.angle_beta   90.00
_cell.angle_gamma   90.00
#
_symmetry.space_group_name_H-M   'P 1'
#
loop_
_entity.id
_entity.type
_entity.pdbx_description
1 polymer ?
#
loop_
_entity_poly.entity_id
_entity_poly.type
_entity_poly.pdbx_seq_one_letter_code
_entity_poly.pdbx_strand_id
1 'polypeptide(L)'
;MGTLSSVEKTLHSTNIPPDELVAYITSERRSLDQLLSIDIREFPCELRLTCLEAVLQTALFTLSYSFTFDRYTLAVASSLGIESSSTAVLAFLPPFTAFPPDSAWLSDPRFHLLLLSTVAGARNLSRPRILVLAACLRQLPINANAKSLSSVLRLITHLINECSVSELVYISALLRDLPRKPSDSSASSSLLGTEADLLRDAFRHHIISRLPEVETLDLLALLRLAHDFGPDLVSSRMDANRFSASLETVISTRLKEQNLFTLCLLCSALQRMQTFRPGLIRRCLGQIRRKLHLTLHYPSTDQCGWLAGALAALANLGVGNLDLQPVKSTFSADQYSLLPCETSLFSPNAQHSVPVRFSSGLDIHSLFTSDWVRQLFFDVADYVFGRVNSGNCDAESATRTMLALLLLGVRHEKLLSQQKPIIKSFADLLISQPSVLLPAKELSAFEATAPYPPPESLALVQHLPRVDWQLYYELPVIVKDKRFSQLTLRQCELLRDYVIMKKASVEEYITHLQERVSAVPGVEILPFHVLETQLGDQLFSDFVVRKVSALDPAVSKYALCFLLRKRDDLVFQPFTSLLVSYKTVTSIPVVPIIYCDWLSAQESNTRRDAFLKSLALRLAEGSGVPTGATKVRPLRELVNFDHEARNHTAQQSVILHWVNALEGKGWPKADLIHIDGHTDMDYPELVDGLPVGDVPNSPSQIAAMMQRNDQFIQAAIVSNLLRSVYIILPTWTSNQSVAYNASIGQTSQNFTGKHQLCLCFNDHTVKENETCQTRGLELEDMELRISPYLCTPRFSSYRHVELTSYSAARGLLRRMLHSEDSAALIVDIDEDFFGVQLPASSLLQNDWELIDLYEISNALHNILCPPDGLTGAEELAIDSWFQQTIKAFAMARCFSSTVCLHLYYNSTLPLSCRDEITRAAYTLNTRWRCRNMDKVIFFLERLAVLLSYQTEKAMKSLSETGICLESASRTFGTEPQISLCIGHNLPGASIVPEFVPSYTNIVELAKNLTRILNATLPRKPTVITIARSARDGYVVRKLQPLIELATKMVLKRVFNLTDTNFHYSEYLAGGKSGWINRYRKSVNG
;
A
#
# COMPACT_ATOMS: atom_id res chain seq x y z
N MET A 1 -17.73 -21.22 -60.43
CA MET A 1 -19.17 -21.00 -60.69
C MET A 1 -19.96 -21.86 -59.73
N GLY A 2 -20.91 -21.26 -59.00
CA GLY A 2 -21.70 -21.92 -57.95
C GLY A 2 -21.97 -20.97 -56.79
N THR A 3 -22.77 -19.93 -57.07
CA THR A 3 -23.22 -18.87 -56.18
C THR A 3 -23.95 -19.39 -54.93
N LEU A 4 -23.41 -19.14 -53.74
CA LEU A 4 -24.16 -19.20 -52.49
C LEU A 4 -24.98 -17.91 -52.36
N SER A 5 -26.29 -18.05 -52.53
CA SER A 5 -27.27 -16.99 -52.26
C SER A 5 -27.26 -16.62 -50.78
N SER A 6 -26.92 -15.37 -50.48
CA SER A 6 -27.21 -14.72 -49.21
C SER A 6 -28.74 -14.61 -49.04
N VAL A 7 -29.32 -15.47 -48.22
CA VAL A 7 -30.68 -15.26 -47.72
C VAL A 7 -30.59 -14.22 -46.60
N GLU A 8 -30.84 -12.96 -46.95
CA GLU A 8 -31.22 -11.94 -45.96
C GLU A 8 -32.47 -12.42 -45.23
N LYS A 9 -32.33 -12.84 -43.97
CA LYS A 9 -33.48 -12.94 -43.06
C LYS A 9 -33.92 -11.52 -42.73
N THR A 10 -35.01 -11.07 -43.35
CA THR A 10 -35.74 -9.87 -42.94
C THR A 10 -36.10 -9.96 -41.45
N LEU A 11 -35.53 -9.08 -40.62
CA LEU A 11 -35.93 -8.89 -39.22
C LEU A 11 -37.38 -8.40 -39.17
N HIS A 12 -38.30 -9.23 -38.66
CA HIS A 12 -39.66 -8.78 -38.35
C HIS A 12 -39.66 -8.00 -37.03
N SER A 13 -39.87 -6.69 -37.11
CA SER A 13 -40.15 -5.82 -35.96
C SER A 13 -41.59 -6.02 -35.50
N THR A 14 -41.82 -6.22 -34.21
CA THR A 14 -43.15 -6.36 -33.61
C THR A 14 -43.59 -5.00 -33.06
N ASN A 15 -44.54 -4.36 -33.73
CA ASN A 15 -45.13 -3.10 -33.27
C ASN A 15 -46.21 -3.41 -32.23
N ILE A 16 -46.00 -2.95 -31.00
CA ILE A 16 -46.93 -3.11 -29.88
C ILE A 16 -47.28 -1.70 -29.38
N PRO A 17 -48.57 -1.35 -29.25
CA PRO A 17 -48.97 -0.09 -28.65
C PRO A 17 -48.40 0.05 -27.22
N PRO A 18 -47.91 1.24 -26.81
CA PRO A 18 -47.37 1.48 -25.47
C PRO A 18 -48.28 0.99 -24.32
N ASP A 19 -49.59 1.19 -24.47
CA ASP A 19 -50.59 0.85 -23.46
C ASP A 19 -50.84 -0.67 -23.32
N GLU A 20 -50.45 -1.45 -24.32
CA GLU A 20 -50.61 -2.91 -24.36
C GLU A 20 -49.31 -3.66 -23.99
N LEU A 21 -48.19 -2.94 -23.85
CA LEU A 21 -46.87 -3.54 -23.62
C LEU A 21 -46.81 -4.39 -22.35
N VAL A 22 -47.32 -3.87 -21.23
CA VAL A 22 -47.29 -4.58 -19.94
C VAL A 22 -48.11 -5.86 -20.02
N ALA A 23 -49.29 -5.82 -20.64
CA ALA A 23 -50.12 -6.99 -20.88
C ALA A 23 -49.44 -7.99 -21.83
N TYR A 24 -48.75 -7.51 -22.86
CA TYR A 24 -48.02 -8.35 -23.80
C TYR A 24 -46.85 -9.12 -23.16
N ILE A 25 -46.09 -8.45 -22.28
CA ILE A 25 -44.96 -9.04 -21.55
C ILE A 25 -45.44 -10.05 -20.50
N THR A 26 -46.61 -9.82 -19.88
CA THR A 26 -47.08 -10.61 -18.72
C THR A 26 -48.07 -11.72 -19.06
N SER A 27 -48.74 -11.69 -20.22
CA SER A 27 -49.84 -12.63 -20.58
C SER A 27 -49.39 -14.05 -20.92
N GLU A 28 -48.16 -14.25 -21.43
CA GLU A 28 -47.60 -15.56 -21.80
C GLU A 28 -46.07 -15.57 -21.58
N ARG A 29 -45.45 -16.74 -21.33
CA ARG A 29 -43.98 -16.85 -21.26
C ARG A 29 -43.37 -16.56 -22.64
N ARG A 30 -42.97 -15.31 -22.87
CA ARG A 30 -42.30 -14.89 -24.10
C ARG A 30 -40.87 -15.41 -24.13
N SER A 31 -40.42 -15.83 -25.31
CA SER A 31 -39.01 -16.15 -25.56
C SER A 31 -38.17 -14.87 -25.65
N LEU A 32 -36.86 -15.01 -25.44
CA LEU A 32 -35.93 -13.89 -25.52
C LEU A 32 -35.96 -13.20 -26.91
N ASP A 33 -36.11 -13.99 -27.98
CA ASP A 33 -36.20 -13.48 -29.35
C ASP A 33 -37.48 -12.67 -29.59
N GLN A 34 -38.61 -13.10 -29.02
CA GLN A 34 -39.88 -12.36 -29.09
C GLN A 34 -39.81 -11.02 -28.35
N LEU A 35 -39.12 -10.97 -27.20
CA LEU A 35 -38.95 -9.74 -26.43
C LEU A 35 -37.98 -8.77 -27.11
N LEU A 36 -36.89 -9.27 -27.71
CA LEU A 36 -35.93 -8.44 -28.44
C LEU A 36 -36.49 -7.91 -29.78
N SER A 37 -37.56 -8.52 -30.30
CA SER A 37 -38.20 -8.09 -31.54
C SER A 37 -39.21 -6.94 -31.37
N ILE A 38 -39.46 -6.48 -30.13
CA ILE A 38 -40.35 -5.35 -29.85
C ILE A 38 -39.72 -4.05 -30.39
N ASP A 39 -40.48 -3.25 -31.15
CA ASP A 39 -40.03 -1.93 -31.57
C ASP A 39 -40.11 -0.93 -30.42
N ILE A 40 -38.97 -0.48 -29.93
CA ILE A 40 -38.85 0.39 -28.75
C ILE A 40 -38.61 1.86 -29.09
N ARG A 41 -38.45 2.21 -30.38
CA ARG A 41 -37.99 3.54 -30.81
C ARG A 41 -38.94 4.64 -30.34
N GLU A 42 -40.24 4.40 -30.43
CA GLU A 42 -41.29 5.33 -30.01
C GLU A 42 -41.68 5.21 -28.53
N PHE A 43 -41.06 4.30 -27.76
CA PHE A 43 -41.42 4.09 -26.37
C PHE A 43 -40.82 5.15 -25.43
N PRO A 44 -41.58 5.62 -24.42
CA PRO A 44 -41.05 6.37 -23.29
C PRO A 44 -39.97 5.59 -22.53
N CYS A 45 -39.10 6.30 -21.82
CA CYS A 45 -37.98 5.70 -21.07
C CYS A 45 -38.42 4.62 -20.06
N GLU A 46 -39.55 4.80 -19.39
CA GLU A 46 -40.09 3.82 -18.43
C GLU A 46 -40.48 2.49 -19.11
N LEU A 47 -41.06 2.55 -20.31
CA LEU A 47 -41.42 1.36 -21.07
C LEU A 47 -40.19 0.66 -21.66
N ARG A 48 -39.17 1.42 -22.08
CA ARG A 48 -37.87 0.86 -22.50
C ARG A 48 -37.18 0.11 -21.35
N LEU A 49 -37.17 0.67 -20.15
CA LEU A 49 -36.67 -0.02 -18.95
C LEU A 49 -37.49 -1.29 -18.66
N THR A 50 -38.82 -1.22 -18.77
CA THR A 50 -39.70 -2.39 -18.58
C THR A 50 -39.37 -3.52 -19.58
N CYS A 51 -39.10 -3.19 -20.85
CA CYS A 51 -38.62 -4.15 -21.84
C CYS A 51 -37.26 -4.74 -21.45
N LEU A 52 -36.32 -3.91 -20.98
CA LEU A 52 -35.00 -4.37 -20.54
C LEU A 52 -35.13 -5.34 -19.35
N GLU A 53 -35.96 -5.02 -18.37
CA GLU A 53 -36.24 -5.87 -17.22
C GLU A 53 -36.82 -7.22 -17.65
N ALA A 54 -37.79 -7.23 -18.56
CA ALA A 54 -38.40 -8.45 -19.09
C ALA A 54 -37.37 -9.35 -19.81
N VAL A 55 -36.48 -8.75 -20.60
CA VAL A 55 -35.38 -9.47 -21.29
C VAL A 55 -34.45 -10.09 -20.26
N LEU A 56 -34.01 -9.34 -19.23
CA LEU A 56 -33.10 -9.83 -18.21
C LEU A 56 -33.73 -10.90 -17.31
N GLN A 57 -34.99 -10.74 -16.92
CA GLN A 57 -35.74 -11.75 -16.18
C GLN A 57 -35.86 -13.04 -16.99
N THR A 58 -36.23 -12.94 -18.27
CA THR A 58 -36.35 -14.10 -19.17
C THR A 58 -35.00 -14.79 -19.37
N ALA A 59 -33.92 -14.02 -19.56
CA ALA A 59 -32.56 -14.54 -19.66
C ALA A 59 -32.09 -15.24 -18.37
N LEU A 60 -32.47 -14.71 -17.21
CA LEU A 60 -32.16 -15.33 -15.91
C LEU A 60 -32.89 -16.67 -15.74
N PHE A 61 -34.16 -16.76 -16.17
CA PHE A 61 -34.95 -17.99 -16.10
C PHE A 61 -34.53 -19.07 -17.11
N THR A 62 -34.05 -18.70 -18.30
CA THR A 62 -33.64 -19.67 -19.34
C THR A 62 -32.32 -20.37 -19.04
N LEU A 63 -31.45 -19.76 -18.22
CA LEU A 63 -30.13 -20.29 -17.91
C LEU A 63 -30.16 -21.61 -17.11
N SER A 64 -31.30 -22.09 -16.61
CA SER A 64 -31.43 -23.32 -15.79
C SER A 64 -30.50 -23.41 -14.56
N TYR A 65 -29.71 -22.36 -14.30
CA TYR A 65 -28.77 -22.22 -13.21
C TYR A 65 -29.47 -21.50 -12.07
N SER A 66 -29.59 -22.22 -10.96
CA SER A 66 -30.15 -21.80 -9.69
C SER A 66 -29.31 -20.70 -9.01
N PHE A 67 -29.38 -19.46 -9.49
CA PHE A 67 -29.26 -18.31 -8.59
C PHE A 67 -30.55 -18.24 -7.78
N THR A 68 -30.68 -19.13 -6.79
CA THR A 68 -31.60 -18.85 -5.71
C THR A 68 -31.02 -17.65 -5.00
N PHE A 69 -31.66 -16.48 -5.13
CA PHE A 69 -31.45 -15.40 -4.19
C PHE A 69 -31.47 -16.01 -2.80
N ASP A 70 -30.38 -15.85 -2.05
CA ASP A 70 -30.33 -16.39 -0.71
C ASP A 70 -31.47 -15.75 0.09
N ARG A 71 -31.99 -16.49 1.08
CA ARG A 71 -33.15 -16.04 1.86
C ARG A 71 -32.91 -14.67 2.52
N TYR A 72 -31.65 -14.27 2.70
CA TYR A 72 -31.25 -13.03 3.37
C TYR A 72 -31.33 -11.84 2.44
N THR A 73 -30.86 -11.99 1.20
CA THR A 73 -31.06 -11.01 0.13
C THR A 73 -32.55 -10.72 -0.06
N LEU A 74 -33.40 -11.75 -0.07
CA LEU A 74 -34.86 -11.58 -0.19
C LEU A 74 -35.49 -10.92 1.04
N ALA A 75 -35.04 -11.27 2.24
CA ALA A 75 -35.53 -10.67 3.48
C ALA A 75 -35.15 -9.17 3.58
N VAL A 76 -33.92 -8.82 3.19
CA VAL A 76 -33.46 -7.43 3.14
C VAL A 76 -34.24 -6.66 2.08
N ALA A 77 -34.38 -7.19 0.87
CA ALA A 77 -35.18 -6.57 -0.19
C ALA A 77 -36.62 -6.32 0.28
N SER A 78 -37.25 -7.32 0.91
CA SER A 78 -38.60 -7.20 1.46
C SER A 78 -38.70 -6.12 2.55
N SER A 79 -37.69 -6.02 3.44
CA SER A 79 -37.64 -4.96 4.47
C SER A 79 -37.50 -3.55 3.88
N LEU A 80 -36.98 -3.44 2.66
CA LEU A 80 -36.89 -2.18 1.92
C LEU A 80 -38.12 -1.92 1.03
N GLY A 81 -39.14 -2.78 1.09
CA GLY A 81 -40.34 -2.69 0.25
C GLY A 81 -40.14 -3.13 -1.20
N ILE A 82 -39.07 -3.89 -1.49
CA ILE A 82 -38.77 -4.41 -2.82
C ILE A 82 -39.37 -5.81 -2.96
N GLU A 83 -40.22 -6.00 -3.97
CA GLU A 83 -40.80 -7.31 -4.28
C GLU A 83 -39.72 -8.31 -4.70
N SER A 84 -39.81 -9.54 -4.20
CA SER A 84 -38.84 -10.62 -4.50
C SER A 84 -38.70 -10.96 -5.98
N SER A 85 -39.74 -10.73 -6.78
CA SER A 85 -39.76 -10.91 -8.24
C SER A 85 -39.21 -9.71 -9.03
N SER A 86 -38.97 -8.57 -8.35
CA SER A 86 -38.45 -7.37 -9.00
C SER A 86 -37.00 -7.54 -9.43
N THR A 87 -36.64 -6.98 -10.58
CA THR A 87 -35.24 -6.88 -11.01
C THR A 87 -34.39 -6.03 -10.06
N ALA A 88 -35.01 -5.20 -9.22
CA ALA A 88 -34.32 -4.42 -8.20
C ALA A 88 -33.51 -5.29 -7.23
N VAL A 89 -33.94 -6.54 -6.98
CA VAL A 89 -33.23 -7.47 -6.10
C VAL A 89 -31.82 -7.80 -6.63
N LEU A 90 -31.58 -7.64 -7.93
CA LEU A 90 -30.27 -7.84 -8.56
C LEU A 90 -29.16 -6.92 -8.00
N ALA A 91 -29.52 -5.79 -7.38
CA ALA A 91 -28.57 -4.90 -6.71
C ALA A 91 -27.90 -5.56 -5.50
N PHE A 92 -28.50 -6.60 -4.91
CA PHE A 92 -27.95 -7.27 -3.73
C PHE A 92 -27.08 -8.48 -4.08
N LEU A 93 -27.02 -8.87 -5.36
CA LEU A 93 -26.11 -9.91 -5.85
C LEU A 93 -24.69 -9.36 -6.07
N PRO A 94 -23.64 -10.20 -5.98
CA PRO A 94 -22.29 -9.77 -6.35
C PRO A 94 -22.25 -9.25 -7.80
N PRO A 95 -21.40 -8.26 -8.13
CA PRO A 95 -21.37 -7.66 -9.46
C PRO A 95 -20.95 -8.68 -10.53
N PHE A 96 -21.52 -8.54 -11.74
CA PHE A 96 -21.14 -9.34 -12.91
C PHE A 96 -21.33 -10.87 -12.76
N THR A 97 -22.23 -11.30 -11.88
CA THR A 97 -22.41 -12.74 -11.60
C THR A 97 -23.66 -13.34 -12.22
N ALA A 98 -24.72 -12.56 -12.45
CA ALA A 98 -25.98 -13.13 -12.89
C ALA A 98 -25.96 -13.66 -14.34
N PHE A 99 -25.13 -13.10 -15.23
CA PHE A 99 -25.10 -13.45 -16.65
C PHE A 99 -23.68 -13.84 -17.12
N PRO A 100 -23.48 -15.02 -17.75
CA PRO A 100 -22.19 -15.41 -18.30
C PRO A 100 -21.73 -14.49 -19.44
N PRO A 101 -20.43 -14.17 -19.56
CA PRO A 101 -19.89 -13.31 -20.62
C PRO A 101 -20.11 -13.87 -22.03
N ASP A 102 -20.19 -15.19 -22.18
CA ASP A 102 -20.30 -15.86 -23.48
C ASP A 102 -21.75 -16.04 -23.96
N SER A 103 -22.72 -15.37 -23.33
CA SER A 103 -24.12 -15.51 -23.68
C SER A 103 -24.43 -14.86 -25.03
N ALA A 104 -24.85 -15.65 -26.03
CA ALA A 104 -25.06 -15.18 -27.41
C ALA A 104 -26.00 -13.97 -27.56
N TRP A 105 -27.00 -13.85 -26.69
CA TRP A 105 -27.96 -12.74 -26.69
C TRP A 105 -27.35 -11.40 -26.27
N LEU A 106 -26.25 -11.40 -25.51
CA LEU A 106 -25.52 -10.18 -25.16
C LEU A 106 -24.89 -9.54 -26.40
N SER A 107 -24.60 -10.32 -27.45
CA SER A 107 -24.08 -9.84 -28.73
C SER A 107 -25.17 -9.41 -29.72
N ASP A 108 -26.46 -9.59 -29.40
CA ASP A 108 -27.56 -9.26 -30.31
C ASP A 108 -27.68 -7.73 -30.50
N PRO A 109 -27.68 -7.20 -31.75
CA PRO A 109 -27.84 -5.77 -32.00
C PRO A 109 -29.13 -5.17 -31.44
N ARG A 110 -30.22 -5.94 -31.37
CA ARG A 110 -31.51 -5.51 -30.80
C ARG A 110 -31.39 -5.29 -29.29
N PHE A 111 -30.65 -6.15 -28.60
CA PHE A 111 -30.35 -5.98 -27.18
C PHE A 111 -29.50 -4.73 -26.94
N HIS A 112 -28.47 -4.49 -27.74
CA HIS A 112 -27.66 -3.26 -27.64
C HIS A 112 -28.49 -2.00 -27.87
N LEU A 113 -29.40 -2.02 -28.85
CA LEU A 113 -30.32 -0.90 -29.09
C LEU A 113 -31.21 -0.66 -27.87
N LEU A 114 -31.77 -1.71 -27.28
CA LEU A 114 -32.57 -1.63 -26.05
C LEU A 114 -31.78 -1.09 -24.86
N LEU A 115 -30.59 -1.62 -24.63
CA LEU A 115 -29.71 -1.21 -23.55
C LEU A 115 -29.33 0.27 -23.68
N LEU A 116 -28.79 0.67 -24.84
CA LEU A 116 -28.31 2.04 -25.07
C LEU A 116 -29.44 3.06 -25.10
N SER A 117 -30.60 2.73 -25.70
CA SER A 117 -31.76 3.63 -25.72
C SER A 117 -32.41 3.80 -24.34
N THR A 118 -32.34 2.77 -23.49
CA THR A 118 -32.77 2.85 -22.08
C THR A 118 -31.81 3.73 -21.27
N VAL A 119 -30.49 3.51 -21.42
CA VAL A 119 -29.45 4.32 -20.74
C VAL A 119 -29.50 5.78 -21.18
N ALA A 120 -29.70 6.06 -22.48
CA ALA A 120 -29.84 7.42 -22.99
C ALA A 120 -31.08 8.14 -22.40
N GLY A 121 -32.14 7.39 -22.08
CA GLY A 121 -33.36 7.91 -21.46
C GLY A 121 -33.29 8.03 -19.93
N ALA A 122 -32.19 7.60 -19.28
CA ALA A 122 -32.14 7.44 -17.82
C ALA A 122 -32.41 8.73 -17.03
N ARG A 123 -32.03 9.90 -17.57
CA ARG A 123 -32.27 11.21 -16.93
C ARG A 123 -33.76 11.53 -16.75
N ASN A 124 -34.63 10.93 -17.56
CA ASN A 124 -36.07 11.16 -17.51
C ASN A 124 -36.80 10.09 -16.67
N LEU A 125 -36.08 9.11 -16.13
CA LEU A 125 -36.64 8.13 -15.20
C LEU A 125 -36.76 8.73 -13.80
N SER A 126 -37.72 8.24 -13.02
CA SER A 126 -37.77 8.56 -11.59
C SER A 126 -36.56 7.97 -10.83
N ARG A 127 -36.18 8.56 -9.69
CA ARG A 127 -35.03 8.09 -8.88
C ARG A 127 -35.06 6.58 -8.59
N PRO A 128 -36.18 5.98 -8.12
CA PRO A 128 -36.22 4.53 -7.90
C PRO A 128 -35.94 3.73 -9.17
N ARG A 129 -36.44 4.19 -10.33
CA ARG A 129 -36.27 3.52 -11.61
C ARG A 129 -34.83 3.65 -12.15
N ILE A 130 -34.13 4.73 -11.86
CA ILE A 130 -32.68 4.87 -12.11
C ILE A 130 -31.90 3.81 -11.30
N LEU A 131 -32.25 3.60 -10.04
CA LEU A 131 -31.62 2.58 -9.20
C LEU A 131 -31.89 1.15 -9.72
N VAL A 132 -33.10 0.86 -10.21
CA VAL A 132 -33.41 -0.41 -10.89
C VAL A 132 -32.57 -0.59 -12.16
N LEU A 133 -32.45 0.45 -12.98
CA LEU A 133 -31.58 0.42 -14.15
C LEU A 133 -30.13 0.13 -13.77
N ALA A 134 -29.59 0.79 -12.74
CA ALA A 134 -28.22 0.53 -12.26
C ALA A 134 -28.03 -0.92 -11.79
N ALA A 135 -29.03 -1.52 -11.14
CA ALA A 135 -29.00 -2.91 -10.72
C ALA A 135 -28.96 -3.88 -11.90
N CYS A 136 -29.79 -3.64 -12.92
CA CYS A 136 -29.79 -4.38 -14.17
C CYS A 136 -28.43 -4.31 -14.87
N LEU A 137 -27.89 -3.10 -14.99
CA LEU A 137 -26.59 -2.83 -15.61
C LEU A 137 -25.44 -3.51 -14.85
N ARG A 138 -25.44 -3.47 -13.52
CA ARG A 138 -24.38 -4.07 -12.70
C ARG A 138 -24.24 -5.58 -12.87
N GLN A 139 -25.30 -6.26 -13.27
CA GLN A 139 -25.25 -7.70 -13.49
C GLN A 139 -24.76 -8.12 -14.88
N LEU A 140 -24.69 -7.19 -15.83
CA LEU A 140 -24.12 -7.45 -17.16
C LEU A 140 -22.59 -7.49 -17.09
N PRO A 141 -21.92 -8.39 -17.85
CA PRO A 141 -20.46 -8.51 -17.86
C PRO A 141 -19.74 -7.16 -18.06
N ILE A 142 -18.66 -6.93 -17.31
CA ILE A 142 -17.94 -5.64 -17.29
C ILE A 142 -17.52 -5.18 -18.70
N ASN A 143 -17.09 -6.11 -19.57
CA ASN A 143 -16.67 -5.81 -20.93
C ASN A 143 -17.80 -5.30 -21.82
N ALA A 144 -19.05 -5.70 -21.56
CA ALA A 144 -20.21 -5.30 -22.34
C ALA A 144 -20.82 -3.98 -21.85
N ASN A 145 -20.67 -3.66 -20.55
CA ASN A 145 -21.54 -2.68 -19.92
C ASN A 145 -20.84 -1.61 -19.05
N ALA A 146 -19.51 -1.64 -18.89
CA ALA A 146 -18.78 -0.70 -18.02
C ALA A 146 -19.16 0.78 -18.26
N LYS A 147 -19.21 1.23 -19.52
CA LYS A 147 -19.54 2.63 -19.88
C LYS A 147 -20.97 3.04 -19.53
N SER A 148 -21.94 2.16 -19.80
CA SER A 148 -23.35 2.39 -19.49
C SER A 148 -23.58 2.45 -17.99
N LEU A 149 -22.97 1.52 -17.23
CA LEU A 149 -23.03 1.52 -15.78
C LEU A 149 -22.37 2.79 -15.20
N SER A 150 -21.16 3.16 -15.65
CA SER A 150 -20.49 4.42 -15.27
C SER A 150 -21.41 5.64 -15.46
N SER A 151 -22.11 5.72 -16.59
CA SER A 151 -22.99 6.85 -16.91
C SER A 151 -24.19 6.93 -15.95
N VAL A 152 -24.76 5.78 -15.58
CA VAL A 152 -25.88 5.73 -14.62
C VAL A 152 -25.41 5.96 -13.18
N LEU A 153 -24.24 5.46 -12.77
CA LEU A 153 -23.65 5.74 -11.46
C LEU A 153 -23.42 7.25 -11.27
N ARG A 154 -22.90 7.94 -12.29
CA ARG A 154 -22.75 9.40 -12.29
C ARG A 154 -24.07 10.13 -12.04
N LEU A 155 -25.15 9.67 -12.68
CA LEU A 155 -26.48 10.24 -12.48
C LEU A 155 -26.95 10.04 -11.03
N ILE A 156 -26.70 8.86 -10.45
CA ILE A 156 -27.00 8.58 -9.04
C ILE A 156 -26.19 9.50 -8.11
N THR A 157 -24.91 9.75 -8.40
CA THR A 157 -24.07 10.68 -7.62
C THR A 157 -24.68 12.07 -7.51
N HIS A 158 -25.31 12.59 -8.58
CA HIS A 158 -25.99 13.90 -8.54
C HIS A 158 -27.29 13.89 -7.73
N LEU A 159 -27.93 12.73 -7.58
CA LEU A 159 -29.22 12.59 -6.92
C LEU A 159 -29.09 12.17 -5.45
N ILE A 160 -27.88 11.88 -4.99
CA ILE A 160 -27.63 11.27 -3.68
C ILE A 160 -28.13 12.12 -2.50
N ASN A 161 -28.03 13.44 -2.61
CA ASN A 161 -28.45 14.37 -1.57
C ASN A 161 -29.97 14.31 -1.32
N GLU A 162 -30.75 13.94 -2.33
CA GLU A 162 -32.21 13.84 -2.24
C GLU A 162 -32.69 12.41 -1.97
N CYS A 163 -31.78 11.45 -1.87
CA CYS A 163 -32.12 10.06 -1.60
C CYS A 163 -32.59 9.87 -0.15
N SER A 164 -33.65 9.09 -0.01
CA SER A 164 -34.10 8.55 1.27
C SER A 164 -33.08 7.55 1.83
N VAL A 165 -33.16 7.30 3.13
CA VAL A 165 -32.24 6.37 3.81
C VAL A 165 -32.35 4.95 3.23
N SER A 166 -33.55 4.50 2.83
CA SER A 166 -33.76 3.20 2.17
C SER A 166 -33.08 3.12 0.79
N GLU A 167 -33.12 4.22 0.02
CA GLU A 167 -32.39 4.32 -1.26
C GLU A 167 -30.87 4.30 -1.03
N LEU A 168 -30.38 4.85 0.09
CA LEU A 168 -28.96 4.77 0.45
C LEU A 168 -28.52 3.32 0.77
N VAL A 169 -29.35 2.52 1.43
CA VAL A 169 -29.05 1.07 1.59
C VAL A 169 -28.92 0.39 0.24
N TYR A 170 -29.80 0.71 -0.71
CA TYR A 170 -29.75 0.17 -2.06
C TYR A 170 -28.50 0.62 -2.84
N ILE A 171 -28.11 1.89 -2.74
CA ILE A 171 -26.88 2.43 -3.34
C ILE A 171 -25.64 1.75 -2.76
N SER A 172 -25.59 1.50 -1.45
CA SER A 172 -24.48 0.77 -0.84
C SER A 172 -24.31 -0.63 -1.44
N ALA A 173 -25.43 -1.33 -1.68
CA ALA A 173 -25.42 -2.64 -2.30
C ALA A 173 -24.96 -2.60 -3.76
N LEU A 174 -25.32 -1.55 -4.51
CA LEU A 174 -24.84 -1.31 -5.89
C LEU A 174 -23.33 -1.05 -5.93
N LEU A 175 -22.80 -0.28 -4.98
CA LEU A 175 -21.38 0.08 -4.91
C LEU A 175 -20.48 -1.08 -4.46
N ARG A 176 -21.06 -2.04 -3.73
CA ARG A 176 -20.33 -3.17 -3.15
C ARG A 176 -19.51 -3.89 -4.23
N ASP A 177 -18.22 -4.01 -3.96
CA ASP A 177 -17.22 -4.78 -4.71
C ASP A 177 -17.10 -4.41 -6.21
N LEU A 178 -17.64 -3.24 -6.60
CA LEU A 178 -17.26 -2.63 -7.88
C LEU A 178 -15.76 -2.27 -7.86
N PRO A 179 -15.07 -2.27 -9.01
CA PRO A 179 -13.66 -1.91 -9.05
C PRO A 179 -13.43 -0.56 -8.38
N ARG A 180 -12.28 -0.42 -7.70
CA ARG A 180 -11.71 0.89 -7.38
C ARG A 180 -10.83 1.32 -8.55
N LYS A 181 -10.53 2.62 -8.64
CA LYS A 181 -9.59 3.13 -9.63
C LYS A 181 -8.22 2.41 -9.47
N PRO A 182 -7.75 1.67 -10.49
CA PRO A 182 -6.45 1.01 -10.42
C PRO A 182 -5.33 2.05 -10.43
N SER A 183 -4.25 1.76 -9.72
CA SER A 183 -2.98 2.49 -9.80
C SER A 183 -2.36 2.40 -11.21
N ASP A 184 -2.68 1.35 -11.98
CA ASP A 184 -2.21 1.13 -13.35
C ASP A 184 -3.31 1.18 -14.43
N SER A 185 -2.95 1.80 -15.55
CA SER A 185 -3.84 2.37 -16.57
C SER A 185 -4.38 1.38 -17.63
N SER A 186 -5.33 0.51 -17.24
CA SER A 186 -6.20 -0.15 -18.23
C SER A 186 -7.51 0.62 -18.45
N ALA A 187 -7.89 0.86 -19.71
CA ALA A 187 -8.76 1.98 -20.11
C ALA A 187 -10.29 1.80 -19.92
N SER A 188 -10.80 0.59 -19.66
CA SER A 188 -12.26 0.35 -19.51
C SER A 188 -12.70 0.06 -18.07
N SER A 189 -11.87 -0.63 -17.29
CA SER A 189 -12.05 -0.85 -15.84
C SER A 189 -11.82 0.44 -15.04
N SER A 190 -10.94 1.33 -15.52
CA SER A 190 -10.64 2.62 -14.87
C SER A 190 -11.80 3.61 -14.85
N LEU A 191 -12.64 3.67 -15.89
CA LEU A 191 -13.81 4.58 -15.91
C LEU A 191 -14.88 4.15 -14.91
N LEU A 192 -15.18 2.86 -14.85
CA LEU A 192 -16.13 2.32 -13.86
C LEU A 192 -15.59 2.49 -12.44
N GLY A 193 -14.31 2.24 -12.23
CA GLY A 193 -13.66 2.47 -10.93
C GLY A 193 -13.76 3.93 -10.47
N THR A 194 -13.50 4.87 -11.37
CA THR A 194 -13.56 6.31 -11.06
C THR A 194 -14.98 6.75 -10.67
N GLU A 195 -16.02 6.37 -11.44
CA GLU A 195 -17.41 6.75 -11.11
C GLU A 195 -17.92 6.06 -9.84
N ALA A 196 -17.51 4.81 -9.60
CA ALA A 196 -17.84 4.10 -8.38
C ALA A 196 -17.19 4.78 -7.15
N ASP A 197 -15.92 5.20 -7.25
CA ASP A 197 -15.23 5.89 -6.15
C ASP A 197 -15.84 7.27 -5.86
N LEU A 198 -16.19 8.05 -6.89
CA LEU A 198 -16.91 9.33 -6.71
C LEU A 198 -18.25 9.15 -5.98
N LEU A 199 -19.00 8.10 -6.34
CA LEU A 199 -20.26 7.78 -5.68
C LEU A 199 -20.03 7.27 -4.25
N ARG A 200 -18.99 6.47 -3.98
CA ARG A 200 -18.59 6.03 -2.62
C ARG A 200 -18.26 7.21 -1.72
N ASP A 201 -17.49 8.16 -2.20
CA ASP A 201 -17.12 9.34 -1.42
C ASP A 201 -18.35 10.19 -1.10
N ALA A 202 -19.25 10.40 -2.07
CA ALA A 202 -20.48 11.15 -1.86
C ALA A 202 -21.39 10.43 -0.85
N PHE A 203 -21.47 9.11 -1.01
CA PHE A 203 -22.22 8.22 -0.14
C PHE A 203 -21.72 8.26 1.30
N ARG A 204 -20.40 8.22 1.51
CA ARG A 204 -19.78 8.30 2.83
C ARG A 204 -20.14 9.59 3.56
N HIS A 205 -19.95 10.75 2.90
CA HIS A 205 -20.27 12.04 3.51
C HIS A 205 -21.76 12.15 3.87
N HIS A 206 -22.65 11.68 3.00
CA HIS A 206 -24.08 11.75 3.22
C HIS A 206 -24.58 10.81 4.33
N ILE A 207 -24.08 9.57 4.39
CA ILE A 207 -24.41 8.64 5.47
C ILE A 207 -23.92 9.15 6.82
N ILE A 208 -22.67 9.63 6.90
CA ILE A 208 -22.09 10.07 8.18
C ILE A 208 -22.76 11.35 8.71
N SER A 209 -23.19 12.25 7.83
CA SER A 209 -23.94 13.45 8.23
C SER A 209 -25.38 13.17 8.65
N ARG A 210 -25.97 12.05 8.22
CA ARG A 210 -27.37 11.66 8.49
C ARG A 210 -27.51 10.42 9.37
N LEU A 211 -26.51 10.12 10.20
CA LEU A 211 -26.55 8.97 11.13
C LEU A 211 -27.85 8.86 11.95
N PRO A 212 -28.44 9.95 12.50
CA PRO A 212 -29.72 9.85 13.22
C PRO A 212 -30.88 9.34 12.36
N GLU A 213 -30.89 9.67 11.07
CA GLU A 213 -31.91 9.16 10.13
C GLU A 213 -31.62 7.71 9.74
N VAL A 214 -30.34 7.34 9.62
CA VAL A 214 -29.90 5.94 9.42
C VAL A 214 -30.37 5.03 10.56
N GLU A 215 -30.46 5.54 11.78
CA GLU A 215 -30.98 4.79 12.94
C GLU A 215 -32.47 4.42 12.83
N THR A 216 -33.21 5.05 11.91
CA THR A 216 -34.62 4.73 11.63
C THR A 216 -34.80 3.47 10.77
N LEU A 217 -33.73 2.97 10.12
CA LEU A 217 -33.77 1.73 9.35
C LEU A 217 -34.00 0.49 10.20
N ASP A 218 -34.73 -0.48 9.64
CA ASP A 218 -34.82 -1.84 10.18
C ASP A 218 -33.45 -2.49 10.33
N LEU A 219 -33.30 -3.35 11.35
CA LEU A 219 -32.01 -3.92 11.70
C LEU A 219 -31.36 -4.68 10.52
N LEU A 220 -32.15 -5.39 9.71
CA LEU A 220 -31.64 -6.10 8.53
C LEU A 220 -31.08 -5.14 7.47
N ALA A 221 -31.79 -4.04 7.20
CA ALA A 221 -31.34 -3.01 6.26
C ALA A 221 -30.08 -2.29 6.77
N LEU A 222 -30.02 -2.01 8.08
CA LEU A 222 -28.85 -1.40 8.70
C LEU A 222 -27.62 -2.34 8.70
N LEU A 223 -27.82 -3.62 8.98
CA LEU A 223 -26.75 -4.63 8.91
C LEU A 223 -26.24 -4.83 7.48
N ARG A 224 -27.15 -4.79 6.49
CA ARG A 224 -26.79 -4.80 5.07
C ARG A 224 -25.93 -3.59 4.71
N LEU A 225 -26.38 -2.40 5.11
CA LEU A 225 -25.64 -1.16 4.91
C LEU A 225 -24.25 -1.24 5.54
N ALA A 226 -24.16 -1.67 6.79
CA ALA A 226 -22.90 -1.83 7.51
C ALA A 226 -21.94 -2.81 6.81
N HIS A 227 -22.46 -3.91 6.27
CA HIS A 227 -21.66 -4.89 5.54
C HIS A 227 -21.14 -4.36 4.19
N ASP A 228 -22.01 -3.70 3.42
CA ASP A 228 -21.70 -3.26 2.07
C ASP A 228 -20.80 -2.02 2.06
N PHE A 229 -21.09 -1.08 2.96
CA PHE A 229 -20.35 0.16 3.15
C PHE A 229 -19.12 0.02 4.06
N GLY A 230 -19.04 -1.07 4.84
CA GLY A 230 -17.99 -1.28 5.83
C GLY A 230 -16.55 -1.03 5.37
N PRO A 231 -16.11 -1.53 4.19
CA PRO A 231 -14.75 -1.28 3.72
C PRO A 231 -14.45 0.19 3.43
N ASP A 232 -15.45 0.97 3.03
CA ASP A 232 -15.28 2.40 2.75
C ASP A 232 -15.09 3.21 4.03
N LEU A 233 -15.50 2.65 5.19
CA LEU A 233 -15.27 3.23 6.51
C LEU A 233 -13.88 2.94 7.07
N VAL A 234 -13.18 1.91 6.59
CA VAL A 234 -11.86 1.49 7.15
C VAL A 234 -10.82 2.59 7.03
N SER A 235 -10.92 3.43 6.00
CA SER A 235 -10.03 4.59 5.79
C SER A 235 -10.11 5.65 6.89
N SER A 236 -11.19 5.67 7.68
CA SER A 236 -11.41 6.64 8.77
C SER A 236 -11.91 5.94 10.03
N ARG A 237 -10.99 5.71 10.97
CA ARG A 237 -11.31 5.14 12.28
C ARG A 237 -12.39 5.94 13.02
N MET A 238 -12.44 7.26 12.83
CA MET A 238 -13.47 8.11 13.44
C MET A 238 -14.86 7.80 12.88
N ASP A 239 -15.02 7.71 11.56
CA ASP A 239 -16.31 7.45 10.92
C ASP A 239 -16.78 6.02 11.19
N ALA A 240 -15.86 5.05 11.13
CA ALA A 240 -16.14 3.67 11.51
C ALA A 240 -16.66 3.58 12.96
N ASN A 241 -16.04 4.31 13.89
CA ASN A 241 -16.49 4.37 15.27
C ASN A 241 -17.86 5.04 15.42
N ARG A 242 -18.12 6.15 14.73
CA ARG A 242 -19.42 6.84 14.75
C ARG A 242 -20.54 5.95 14.21
N PHE A 243 -20.31 5.33 13.05
CA PHE A 243 -21.29 4.41 12.45
C PHE A 243 -21.54 3.19 13.34
N SER A 244 -20.48 2.60 13.93
CA SER A 244 -20.62 1.49 14.87
C SER A 244 -21.40 1.86 16.14
N ALA A 245 -21.36 3.14 16.55
CA ALA A 245 -22.15 3.64 17.67
C ALA A 245 -23.64 3.71 17.32
N SER A 246 -23.99 4.20 16.13
CA SER A 246 -25.38 4.17 15.65
C SER A 246 -25.90 2.73 15.51
N LEU A 247 -25.08 1.80 15.02
CA LEU A 247 -25.42 0.37 14.98
C LEU A 247 -25.69 -0.19 16.39
N GLU A 248 -24.87 0.17 17.37
CA GLU A 248 -25.10 -0.20 18.78
C GLU A 248 -26.39 0.40 19.34
N THR A 249 -26.70 1.66 19.05
CA THR A 249 -27.94 2.32 19.47
C THR A 249 -29.17 1.58 18.93
N VAL A 250 -29.19 1.29 17.63
CA VAL A 250 -30.32 0.61 16.97
C VAL A 250 -30.52 -0.79 17.50
N ILE A 251 -29.45 -1.58 17.60
CA ILE A 251 -29.55 -2.91 18.19
C ILE A 251 -30.06 -2.78 19.62
N SER A 252 -29.54 -1.85 20.40
CA SER A 252 -29.95 -1.65 21.80
C SER A 252 -31.44 -1.38 21.99
N THR A 253 -32.07 -0.64 21.08
CA THR A 253 -33.47 -0.25 21.16
C THR A 253 -34.42 -1.25 20.50
N ARG A 254 -33.96 -2.00 19.49
CA ARG A 254 -34.79 -2.93 18.69
C ARG A 254 -34.67 -4.40 19.13
N LEU A 255 -34.98 -4.67 20.39
CA LEU A 255 -34.82 -6.01 20.99
C LEU A 255 -35.65 -7.13 20.32
N LYS A 256 -36.75 -6.78 19.63
CA LYS A 256 -37.62 -7.75 18.92
C LYS A 256 -37.01 -8.26 17.62
N GLU A 257 -36.16 -7.46 17.00
CA GLU A 257 -35.48 -7.80 15.75
C GLU A 257 -34.22 -8.63 16.00
N GLN A 258 -33.71 -8.65 17.24
CA GLN A 258 -32.55 -9.45 17.62
C GLN A 258 -32.87 -10.94 17.73
N ASN A 259 -32.15 -11.74 16.94
CA ASN A 259 -32.15 -13.19 16.99
C ASN A 259 -30.79 -13.73 16.52
N LEU A 260 -30.51 -15.03 16.73
CA LEU A 260 -29.22 -15.64 16.36
C LEU A 260 -28.85 -15.42 14.89
N PHE A 261 -29.85 -15.35 14.01
CA PHE A 261 -29.65 -15.05 12.61
C PHE A 261 -29.10 -13.63 12.37
N THR A 262 -29.73 -12.58 12.93
CA THR A 262 -29.23 -11.20 12.82
C THR A 262 -27.84 -11.00 13.45
N LEU A 263 -27.45 -11.85 14.41
CA LEU A 263 -26.12 -11.80 15.01
C LEU A 263 -25.03 -12.32 14.07
N CYS A 264 -25.31 -13.35 13.29
CA CYS A 264 -24.37 -13.84 12.28
C CYS A 264 -24.07 -12.75 11.25
N LEU A 265 -25.10 -12.03 10.82
CA LEU A 265 -24.97 -10.87 9.92
C LEU A 265 -24.24 -9.70 10.59
N LEU A 266 -24.45 -9.46 11.88
CA LEU A 266 -23.70 -8.46 12.64
C LEU A 266 -22.21 -8.79 12.67
N CYS A 267 -21.82 -10.03 12.96
CA CYS A 267 -20.41 -10.44 12.90
C CYS A 267 -19.82 -10.20 11.50
N SER A 268 -20.55 -10.53 10.45
CA SER A 268 -20.13 -10.26 9.06
C SER A 268 -19.93 -8.75 8.79
N ALA A 269 -20.87 -7.90 9.24
CA ALA A 269 -20.78 -6.46 9.09
C ALA A 269 -19.59 -5.86 9.87
N LEU A 270 -19.38 -6.27 11.13
CA LEU A 270 -18.26 -5.81 11.95
C LEU A 270 -16.90 -6.21 11.35
N GLN A 271 -16.81 -7.42 10.79
CA GLN A 271 -15.62 -7.88 10.08
C GLN A 271 -15.33 -6.99 8.85
N ARG A 272 -16.34 -6.66 8.06
CA ARG A 272 -16.21 -5.77 6.89
C ARG A 272 -15.80 -4.35 7.25
N MET A 273 -16.27 -3.85 8.39
CA MET A 273 -15.90 -2.54 8.91
C MET A 273 -14.52 -2.52 9.59
N GLN A 274 -13.91 -3.68 9.85
CA GLN A 274 -12.68 -3.85 10.64
C GLN A 274 -12.73 -3.12 12.00
N THR A 275 -13.92 -3.01 12.61
CA THR A 275 -14.11 -2.37 13.92
C THR A 275 -15.28 -3.01 14.67
N PHE A 276 -15.29 -2.88 16.00
CA PHE A 276 -16.36 -3.38 16.84
C PHE A 276 -16.58 -2.49 18.07
N ARG A 277 -17.78 -2.58 18.66
CA ARG A 277 -18.06 -2.05 20.00
C ARG A 277 -18.32 -3.18 20.98
N PRO A 278 -17.74 -3.17 22.20
CA PRO A 278 -17.94 -4.23 23.18
C PRO A 278 -19.41 -4.53 23.51
N GLY A 279 -20.28 -3.51 23.55
CA GLY A 279 -21.69 -3.73 23.84
C GLY A 279 -22.43 -4.50 22.76
N LEU A 280 -22.01 -4.42 21.49
CA LEU A 280 -22.55 -5.24 20.40
C LEU A 280 -22.27 -6.72 20.63
N ILE A 281 -21.01 -7.07 20.94
CA ILE A 281 -20.61 -8.45 21.23
C ILE A 281 -21.31 -9.00 22.48
N ARG A 282 -21.42 -8.19 23.55
CA ARG A 282 -22.16 -8.58 24.75
C ARG A 282 -23.64 -8.87 24.47
N ARG A 283 -24.26 -8.14 23.55
CA ARG A 283 -25.64 -8.41 23.11
C ARG A 283 -25.73 -9.71 22.30
N CYS A 284 -24.74 -10.02 21.45
CA CYS A 284 -24.67 -11.32 20.78
C CYS A 284 -24.71 -12.47 21.81
N LEU A 285 -23.82 -12.40 22.80
CA LEU A 285 -23.71 -13.39 23.88
C LEU A 285 -25.00 -13.47 24.72
N GLY A 286 -25.63 -12.32 25.00
CA GLY A 286 -26.92 -12.26 25.70
C GLY A 286 -28.05 -13.00 24.98
N GLN A 287 -28.10 -12.95 23.64
CA GLN A 287 -29.10 -13.69 22.88
C GLN A 287 -28.82 -15.19 22.82
N ILE A 288 -27.54 -15.60 22.72
CA ILE A 288 -27.14 -17.01 22.85
C ILE A 288 -27.63 -17.55 24.20
N ARG A 289 -27.36 -16.82 25.29
CA ARG A 289 -27.85 -17.17 26.64
C ARG A 289 -29.37 -17.25 26.71
N ARG A 290 -30.08 -16.28 26.15
CA ARG A 290 -31.55 -16.26 26.11
C ARG A 290 -32.10 -17.48 25.36
N LYS A 291 -31.51 -17.82 24.22
CA LYS A 291 -31.94 -18.96 23.41
C LYS A 291 -31.68 -20.28 24.11
N LEU A 292 -30.53 -20.42 24.75
CA LEU A 292 -30.22 -21.58 25.59
C LEU A 292 -31.22 -21.73 26.74
N HIS A 293 -31.53 -20.65 27.45
CA HIS A 293 -32.54 -20.66 28.51
C HIS A 293 -33.93 -21.07 28.00
N LEU A 294 -34.33 -20.67 26.80
CA LEU A 294 -35.60 -21.10 26.19
C LEU A 294 -35.64 -22.61 25.95
N THR A 295 -34.51 -23.23 25.56
CA THR A 295 -34.47 -24.68 25.33
C THR A 295 -34.69 -25.50 26.60
N LEU A 296 -34.39 -24.96 27.79
CA LEU A 296 -34.70 -25.60 29.07
C LEU A 296 -36.21 -25.70 29.31
N HIS A 297 -36.98 -24.71 28.83
CA HIS A 297 -38.44 -24.68 28.97
C HIS A 297 -39.18 -25.34 27.80
N TYR A 298 -38.53 -25.45 26.64
CA TYR A 298 -39.07 -26.06 25.42
C TYR A 298 -38.09 -27.11 24.86
N PRO A 299 -37.96 -28.27 25.52
CA PRO A 299 -36.96 -29.28 25.16
C PRO A 299 -37.24 -29.96 23.81
N SER A 300 -38.42 -29.79 23.20
CA SER A 300 -38.71 -30.30 21.85
C SER A 300 -38.12 -29.46 20.72
N THR A 301 -37.74 -28.21 20.98
CA THR A 301 -37.13 -27.34 19.95
C THR A 301 -35.62 -27.52 19.93
N ASP A 302 -35.09 -28.08 18.83
CA ASP A 302 -33.64 -28.09 18.61
C ASP A 302 -33.16 -26.70 18.18
N GLN A 303 -32.00 -26.31 18.70
CA GLN A 303 -31.31 -25.05 18.44
C GLN A 303 -29.82 -25.27 18.13
N CYS A 304 -29.37 -26.53 18.03
CA CYS A 304 -27.96 -26.86 17.86
C CYS A 304 -27.35 -26.20 16.62
N GLY A 305 -28.01 -26.24 15.47
CA GLY A 305 -27.52 -25.58 14.25
C GLY A 305 -27.38 -24.06 14.39
N TRP A 306 -28.36 -23.40 15.01
CA TRP A 306 -28.32 -21.94 15.21
C TRP A 306 -27.27 -21.50 16.23
N LEU A 307 -27.09 -22.26 17.32
CA LEU A 307 -26.05 -22.01 18.31
C LEU A 307 -24.66 -22.26 17.73
N ALA A 308 -24.50 -23.33 16.95
CA ALA A 308 -23.25 -23.65 16.26
C ALA A 308 -22.87 -22.54 15.27
N GLY A 309 -23.81 -22.08 14.44
CA GLY A 309 -23.58 -20.98 13.49
C GLY A 309 -23.25 -19.65 14.18
N ALA A 310 -23.95 -19.30 15.26
CA ALA A 310 -23.66 -18.08 16.01
C ALA A 310 -22.29 -18.10 16.69
N LEU A 311 -21.87 -19.24 17.24
CA LEU A 311 -20.53 -19.41 17.80
C LEU A 311 -19.45 -19.37 16.71
N ALA A 312 -19.69 -20.00 15.56
CA ALA A 312 -18.80 -19.94 14.42
C ALA A 312 -18.61 -18.50 13.92
N ALA A 313 -19.70 -17.72 13.83
CA ALA A 313 -19.64 -16.31 13.45
C ALA A 313 -18.81 -15.46 14.44
N LEU A 314 -18.95 -15.70 15.75
CA LEU A 314 -18.12 -15.06 16.77
C LEU A 314 -16.65 -15.47 16.68
N ALA A 315 -16.37 -16.74 16.42
CA ALA A 315 -15.01 -17.25 16.23
C ALA A 315 -14.37 -16.64 14.98
N ASN A 316 -15.08 -16.63 13.85
CA ASN A 316 -14.63 -16.01 12.59
C ASN A 316 -14.36 -14.51 12.75
N LEU A 317 -15.20 -13.78 13.49
CA LEU A 317 -14.96 -12.37 13.79
C LEU A 317 -13.65 -12.16 14.58
N GLY A 318 -13.36 -13.07 15.52
CA GLY A 318 -12.19 -12.99 16.37
C GLY A 318 -10.87 -13.42 15.70
N VAL A 319 -10.94 -14.46 14.89
CA VAL A 319 -9.78 -15.20 14.37
C VAL A 319 -9.49 -14.86 12.91
N GLY A 320 -10.51 -14.40 12.17
CA GLY A 320 -10.44 -14.18 10.72
C GLY A 320 -11.17 -15.29 9.95
N ASN A 321 -11.58 -14.98 8.72
CA ASN A 321 -12.24 -15.92 7.81
C ASN A 321 -11.43 -16.11 6.51
N LEU A 322 -11.65 -17.21 5.79
CA LEU A 322 -11.04 -17.47 4.47
C LEU A 322 -11.53 -16.42 3.47
N ASP A 323 -10.58 -15.74 2.85
CA ASP A 323 -10.82 -14.91 1.68
C ASP A 323 -10.81 -15.85 0.46
N LEU A 324 -11.93 -16.55 0.23
CA LEU A 324 -12.12 -17.46 -0.91
C LEU A 324 -12.21 -16.64 -2.22
N GLN A 325 -11.11 -16.01 -2.65
CA GLN A 325 -11.02 -15.18 -3.86
C GLN A 325 -12.01 -13.97 -3.87
N PRO A 326 -11.74 -12.90 -4.64
CA PRO A 326 -12.66 -11.75 -4.73
C PRO A 326 -14.00 -12.07 -5.43
N VAL A 327 -14.18 -13.32 -5.89
CA VAL A 327 -15.31 -13.73 -6.72
C VAL A 327 -16.30 -14.50 -5.85
N LYS A 328 -17.26 -13.75 -5.26
CA LYS A 328 -18.52 -14.18 -4.58
C LYS A 328 -18.54 -14.07 -3.05
N SER A 329 -18.25 -12.89 -2.50
CA SER A 329 -18.69 -12.45 -1.16
C SER A 329 -20.21 -12.22 -1.12
N THR A 330 -21.01 -13.28 -1.07
CA THR A 330 -22.45 -13.14 -0.83
C THR A 330 -22.71 -12.73 0.61
N PHE A 331 -23.61 -11.77 0.84
CA PHE A 331 -24.05 -11.42 2.20
C PHE A 331 -24.96 -12.53 2.73
N SER A 332 -24.34 -13.58 3.24
CA SER A 332 -25.01 -14.79 3.69
C SER A 332 -24.58 -15.15 5.10
N ALA A 333 -25.57 -15.48 5.94
CA ALA A 333 -25.27 -16.03 7.26
C ALA A 333 -24.58 -17.40 7.16
N ASP A 334 -24.82 -18.17 6.09
CA ASP A 334 -24.20 -19.49 5.89
C ASP A 334 -22.68 -19.37 5.70
N GLN A 335 -22.19 -18.32 5.03
CA GLN A 335 -20.76 -18.09 4.83
C GLN A 335 -20.01 -17.80 6.15
N TYR A 336 -20.67 -17.15 7.10
CA TYR A 336 -20.07 -16.79 8.39
C TYR A 336 -20.42 -17.76 9.52
N SER A 337 -21.37 -18.65 9.28
CA SER A 337 -21.74 -19.75 10.18
C SER A 337 -20.88 -20.99 9.96
N LEU A 338 -19.94 -20.99 9.01
CA LEU A 338 -18.99 -22.07 8.75
C LEU A 338 -17.58 -21.65 9.15
N LEU A 339 -16.81 -22.58 9.71
CA LEU A 339 -15.42 -22.33 10.07
C LEU A 339 -14.46 -22.73 8.94
N PRO A 340 -13.45 -21.91 8.64
CA PRO A 340 -12.35 -22.26 7.73
C PRO A 340 -11.71 -23.63 7.96
N CYS A 341 -11.40 -23.92 9.23
CA CYS A 341 -10.76 -25.16 9.62
C CYS A 341 -11.69 -26.36 9.47
N GLU A 342 -13.00 -26.18 9.62
CA GLU A 342 -13.99 -27.25 9.47
C GLU A 342 -13.97 -27.82 8.04
N THR A 343 -14.00 -26.96 7.03
CA THR A 343 -14.00 -27.39 5.61
C THR A 343 -12.70 -28.09 5.22
N SER A 344 -11.57 -27.58 5.70
CA SER A 344 -10.24 -28.10 5.35
C SER A 344 -9.91 -29.43 6.05
N LEU A 345 -10.37 -29.64 7.29
CA LEU A 345 -10.16 -30.88 8.03
C LEU A 345 -10.96 -32.07 7.44
N PHE A 346 -12.05 -31.81 6.70
CA PHE A 346 -12.88 -32.85 6.09
C PHE A 346 -12.56 -33.14 4.62
N SER A 347 -11.57 -32.46 4.02
CA SER A 347 -11.20 -32.58 2.61
C SER A 347 -9.79 -33.17 2.41
N PRO A 348 -9.62 -34.51 2.32
CA PRO A 348 -8.31 -35.16 2.35
C PRO A 348 -7.44 -35.00 1.09
N ASN A 349 -8.00 -34.55 -0.03
CA ASN A 349 -7.30 -34.42 -1.33
C ASN A 349 -7.05 -32.97 -1.79
N ALA A 350 -7.48 -31.97 -1.02
CA ALA A 350 -7.21 -30.58 -1.35
C ALA A 350 -5.83 -30.19 -0.79
N GLN A 351 -4.76 -30.62 -1.46
CA GLN A 351 -3.49 -29.88 -1.37
C GLN A 351 -3.78 -28.49 -1.95
N HIS A 352 -4.14 -27.53 -1.11
CA HIS A 352 -4.23 -26.14 -1.54
C HIS A 352 -2.80 -25.68 -1.87
N SER A 353 -2.45 -25.77 -3.16
CA SER A 353 -1.18 -25.32 -3.73
C SER A 353 -1.07 -23.80 -3.85
N VAL A 354 -1.94 -23.05 -3.16
CA VAL A 354 -2.01 -21.59 -3.17
C VAL A 354 -2.33 -21.14 -1.73
N PRO A 355 -1.60 -20.17 -1.15
CA PRO A 355 -1.92 -19.67 0.18
C PRO A 355 -3.34 -19.07 0.16
N VAL A 356 -4.23 -19.63 0.99
CA VAL A 356 -5.54 -19.03 1.19
C VAL A 356 -5.32 -17.72 1.94
N ARG A 357 -5.64 -16.59 1.31
CA ARG A 357 -5.59 -15.30 2.01
C ARG A 357 -6.62 -15.35 3.13
N PHE A 358 -6.20 -15.01 4.34
CA PHE A 358 -7.10 -14.88 5.48
C PHE A 358 -7.35 -13.40 5.74
N SER A 359 -8.61 -13.04 5.96
CA SER A 359 -8.94 -11.72 6.51
C SER A 359 -8.44 -11.64 7.96
N SER A 360 -7.84 -10.51 8.36
CA SER A 360 -7.40 -10.32 9.73
C SER A 360 -8.61 -10.30 10.68
N GLY A 361 -8.63 -11.20 11.67
CA GLY A 361 -9.64 -11.18 12.73
C GLY A 361 -9.48 -9.99 13.68
N LEU A 362 -10.60 -9.52 14.25
CA LEU A 362 -10.63 -8.49 15.29
C LEU A 362 -10.26 -9.11 16.65
N ASP A 363 -9.43 -8.46 17.44
CA ASP A 363 -9.13 -8.98 18.78
C ASP A 363 -10.32 -8.70 19.72
N ILE A 364 -11.34 -9.56 19.76
CA ILE A 364 -12.53 -9.37 20.63
C ILE A 364 -12.49 -10.24 21.88
N HIS A 365 -11.44 -11.05 21.99
CA HIS A 365 -11.32 -12.13 22.96
C HIS A 365 -11.20 -11.67 24.40
N SER A 366 -10.82 -10.42 24.64
CA SER A 366 -10.87 -9.80 25.97
C SER A 366 -12.27 -9.82 26.59
N LEU A 367 -13.32 -9.90 25.77
CA LEU A 367 -14.71 -9.96 26.23
C LEU A 367 -15.14 -11.37 26.65
N PHE A 368 -14.33 -12.39 26.35
CA PHE A 368 -14.65 -13.80 26.59
C PHE A 368 -14.04 -14.35 27.88
N THR A 369 -13.25 -13.54 28.60
CA THR A 369 -12.62 -13.93 29.88
C THR A 369 -13.56 -13.83 31.08
N SER A 370 -14.66 -13.07 30.99
CA SER A 370 -15.58 -12.90 32.12
C SER A 370 -16.34 -14.18 32.47
N ASP A 371 -16.53 -14.44 33.76
CA ASP A 371 -17.09 -15.66 34.33
C ASP A 371 -18.41 -16.08 33.68
N TRP A 372 -19.32 -15.13 33.47
CA TRP A 372 -20.64 -15.41 32.89
C TRP A 372 -20.56 -15.82 31.41
N VAL A 373 -19.57 -15.33 30.66
CA VAL A 373 -19.36 -15.70 29.24
C VAL A 373 -18.73 -17.08 29.16
N ARG A 374 -17.74 -17.35 30.02
CA ARG A 374 -17.16 -18.68 30.15
C ARG A 374 -18.23 -19.70 30.51
N GLN A 375 -19.02 -19.43 31.54
CA GLN A 375 -20.14 -20.30 31.93
C GLN A 375 -21.10 -20.53 30.76
N LEU A 376 -21.47 -19.47 30.02
CA LEU A 376 -22.32 -19.61 28.83
C LEU A 376 -21.73 -20.57 27.79
N PHE A 377 -20.43 -20.49 27.51
CA PHE A 377 -19.77 -21.40 26.57
C PHE A 377 -19.78 -22.85 27.05
N PHE A 378 -19.57 -23.10 28.35
CA PHE A 378 -19.75 -24.43 28.94
C PHE A 378 -21.19 -24.91 28.85
N ASP A 379 -22.17 -24.05 29.17
CA ASP A 379 -23.60 -24.40 29.11
C ASP A 379 -24.02 -24.78 27.69
N VAL A 380 -23.53 -24.05 26.67
CA VAL A 380 -23.79 -24.39 25.25
C VAL A 380 -23.15 -25.74 24.90
N ALA A 381 -21.92 -26.01 25.36
CA ALA A 381 -21.25 -27.27 25.10
C ALA A 381 -21.97 -28.47 25.74
N ASP A 382 -22.41 -28.34 27.00
CA ASP A 382 -23.19 -29.36 27.71
C ASP A 382 -24.56 -29.58 27.04
N TYR A 383 -25.23 -28.50 26.59
CA TYR A 383 -26.47 -28.60 25.82
C TYR A 383 -26.28 -29.40 24.53
N VAL A 384 -25.29 -29.04 23.70
CA VAL A 384 -25.02 -29.73 22.43
C VAL A 384 -24.65 -31.20 22.69
N PHE A 385 -23.82 -31.49 23.69
CA PHE A 385 -23.48 -32.85 24.11
C PHE A 385 -24.73 -33.68 24.47
N GLY A 386 -25.65 -33.11 25.26
CA GLY A 386 -26.91 -33.77 25.62
C GLY A 386 -27.82 -34.04 24.41
N ARG A 387 -27.82 -33.13 23.42
CA ARG A 387 -28.60 -33.29 22.18
C ARG A 387 -28.04 -34.33 21.23
N VAL A 388 -26.71 -34.42 21.12
CA VAL A 388 -26.05 -35.48 20.34
C VAL A 388 -26.42 -36.85 20.91
N ASN A 389 -26.36 -37.02 22.23
CA ASN A 389 -26.73 -38.29 22.89
C ASN A 389 -28.20 -38.69 22.71
N SER A 390 -29.09 -37.71 22.52
CA SER A 390 -30.52 -37.95 22.28
C SER A 390 -30.87 -38.05 20.79
N GLY A 391 -29.88 -38.00 19.88
CA GLY A 391 -30.09 -38.06 18.43
C GLY A 391 -30.74 -36.81 17.82
N ASN A 392 -30.84 -35.72 18.58
CA ASN A 392 -31.55 -34.50 18.19
C ASN A 392 -30.62 -33.41 17.63
N CYS A 393 -29.31 -33.64 17.61
CA CYS A 393 -28.30 -32.75 17.05
C CYS A 393 -27.49 -33.51 16.00
N ASP A 394 -27.30 -32.90 14.84
CA ASP A 394 -26.46 -33.46 13.79
C ASP A 394 -24.96 -33.35 14.14
N ALA A 395 -24.17 -34.28 13.61
CA ALA A 395 -22.73 -34.37 13.91
C ALA A 395 -21.94 -33.14 13.41
N GLU A 396 -22.44 -32.46 12.39
CA GLU A 396 -21.79 -31.28 11.79
C GLU A 396 -21.92 -30.09 12.74
N SER A 397 -23.12 -29.80 13.24
CA SER A 397 -23.39 -28.80 14.27
C SER A 397 -22.59 -29.05 15.55
N ALA A 398 -22.47 -30.31 15.97
CA ALA A 398 -21.67 -30.68 17.14
C ALA A 398 -20.16 -30.43 16.92
N THR A 399 -19.63 -30.83 15.76
CA THR A 399 -18.24 -30.58 15.37
C THR A 399 -17.96 -29.07 15.33
N ARG A 400 -18.82 -28.32 14.65
CA ARG A 400 -18.71 -26.87 14.51
C ARG A 400 -18.75 -26.14 15.84
N THR A 401 -19.64 -26.56 16.74
CA THR A 401 -19.67 -26.04 18.12
C THR A 401 -18.34 -26.28 18.82
N MET A 402 -17.79 -27.49 18.72
CA MET A 402 -16.49 -27.81 19.34
C MET A 402 -15.35 -26.96 18.76
N LEU A 403 -15.25 -26.87 17.44
CA LEU A 403 -14.22 -26.07 16.78
C LEU A 403 -14.34 -24.57 17.12
N ALA A 404 -15.56 -24.03 17.12
CA ALA A 404 -15.81 -22.63 17.48
C ALA A 404 -15.40 -22.35 18.93
N LEU A 405 -15.76 -23.24 19.86
CA LEU A 405 -15.39 -23.11 21.27
C LEU A 405 -13.87 -23.11 21.46
N LEU A 406 -13.13 -23.98 20.74
CA LEU A 406 -11.67 -24.01 20.79
C LEU A 406 -11.06 -22.68 20.34
N LEU A 407 -11.56 -22.11 19.23
CA LEU A 407 -11.13 -20.81 18.71
C LEU A 407 -11.50 -19.64 19.61
N LEU A 408 -12.52 -19.80 20.46
CA LEU A 408 -12.93 -18.87 21.51
C LEU A 408 -12.23 -19.13 22.86
N GLY A 409 -11.30 -20.10 22.92
CA GLY A 409 -10.49 -20.37 24.11
C GLY A 409 -11.09 -21.39 25.09
N VAL A 410 -12.06 -22.21 24.67
CA VAL A 410 -12.74 -23.21 25.51
C VAL A 410 -12.55 -24.63 24.95
N ARG A 411 -11.89 -25.48 25.73
CA ARG A 411 -11.81 -26.93 25.54
C ARG A 411 -12.77 -27.64 26.48
N HIS A 412 -13.82 -28.25 25.91
CA HIS A 412 -14.85 -28.98 26.64
C HIS A 412 -14.73 -30.50 26.44
N GLU A 413 -14.21 -31.21 27.45
CA GLU A 413 -13.82 -32.62 27.32
C GLU A 413 -14.97 -33.56 26.96
N LYS A 414 -16.16 -33.37 27.53
CA LYS A 414 -17.31 -34.25 27.23
C LYS A 414 -17.69 -34.18 25.76
N LEU A 415 -17.75 -32.98 25.20
CA LEU A 415 -18.10 -32.77 23.79
C LEU A 415 -16.97 -33.23 22.87
N LEU A 416 -15.71 -32.97 23.25
CA LEU A 416 -14.52 -33.40 22.51
C LEU A 416 -14.41 -34.92 22.42
N SER A 417 -14.78 -35.65 23.49
CA SER A 417 -14.72 -37.11 23.55
C SER A 417 -15.54 -37.80 22.44
N GLN A 418 -16.61 -37.13 21.98
CA GLN A 418 -17.52 -37.61 20.94
C GLN A 418 -17.07 -37.27 19.52
N GLN A 419 -16.00 -36.48 19.35
CA GLN A 419 -15.51 -36.05 18.05
C GLN A 419 -14.57 -37.08 17.42
N LYS A 420 -14.41 -36.96 16.09
CA LYS A 420 -13.45 -37.78 15.32
C LYS A 420 -12.01 -37.53 15.80
N PRO A 421 -11.09 -38.52 15.69
CA PRO A 421 -9.71 -38.39 16.12
C PRO A 421 -8.99 -37.15 15.57
N ILE A 422 -9.23 -36.80 14.30
CA ILE A 422 -8.63 -35.61 13.67
C ILE A 422 -9.00 -34.30 14.38
N ILE A 423 -10.22 -34.18 14.91
CA ILE A 423 -10.68 -33.00 15.66
C ILE A 423 -10.01 -32.95 17.04
N LYS A 424 -9.77 -34.11 17.66
CA LYS A 424 -9.03 -34.21 18.94
C LYS A 424 -7.59 -33.75 18.76
N SER A 425 -6.89 -34.25 17.74
CA SER A 425 -5.53 -33.81 17.40
C SER A 425 -5.46 -32.33 17.03
N PHE A 426 -6.47 -31.80 16.34
CA PHE A 426 -6.55 -30.37 16.04
C PHE A 426 -6.76 -29.52 17.31
N ALA A 427 -7.58 -30.00 18.26
CA ALA A 427 -7.79 -29.33 19.55
C ALA A 427 -6.48 -29.21 20.34
N ASP A 428 -5.63 -30.23 20.29
CA ASP A 428 -4.33 -30.23 20.97
C ASP A 428 -3.35 -29.18 20.41
N LEU A 429 -3.53 -28.71 19.17
CA LEU A 429 -2.76 -27.59 18.60
C LEU A 429 -3.19 -26.22 19.15
N LEU A 430 -4.40 -26.11 19.71
CA LEU A 430 -4.97 -24.83 20.16
C LEU A 430 -4.98 -24.72 21.70
N ILE A 431 -5.39 -25.80 22.38
CA ILE A 431 -5.51 -25.86 23.84
C ILE A 431 -5.25 -27.32 24.27
N SER A 432 -4.16 -27.59 24.98
CA SER A 432 -3.80 -28.97 25.37
C SER A 432 -4.53 -29.50 26.62
N GLN A 433 -5.00 -28.61 27.50
CA GLN A 433 -5.64 -28.98 28.76
C GLN A 433 -7.11 -28.57 28.82
N PRO A 434 -7.96 -29.31 29.56
CA PRO A 434 -9.35 -28.94 29.77
C PRO A 434 -9.45 -27.50 30.29
N SER A 435 -10.36 -26.72 29.72
CA SER A 435 -10.56 -25.34 30.18
C SER A 435 -11.23 -25.30 31.55
N VAL A 436 -10.88 -24.29 32.34
CA VAL A 436 -11.53 -23.95 33.61
C VAL A 436 -12.39 -22.69 33.44
N LEU A 437 -13.37 -22.50 34.32
CA LEU A 437 -14.30 -21.36 34.28
C LEU A 437 -13.60 -20.02 34.49
N LEU A 438 -12.62 -19.97 35.40
CA LEU A 438 -11.82 -18.79 35.69
C LEU A 438 -10.50 -18.89 34.93
N PRO A 439 -10.28 -18.09 33.87
CA PRO A 439 -9.00 -18.09 33.18
C PRO A 439 -7.88 -17.67 34.15
N ALA A 440 -6.69 -18.23 33.93
CA ALA A 440 -5.52 -17.83 34.68
C ALA A 440 -5.20 -16.34 34.46
N LYS A 441 -4.40 -15.73 35.34
CA LYS A 441 -3.99 -14.32 35.20
C LYS A 441 -3.33 -14.09 33.83
N GLU A 442 -3.45 -12.88 33.27
CA GLU A 442 -2.81 -12.56 31.98
C GLU A 442 -1.35 -12.98 31.98
N LEU A 443 -0.88 -13.58 30.87
CA LEU A 443 0.50 -14.08 30.69
C LEU A 443 0.92 -15.27 31.55
N SER A 444 0.15 -15.68 32.57
CA SER A 444 0.53 -16.81 33.44
C SER A 444 0.70 -18.13 32.67
N ALA A 445 -0.05 -18.30 31.56
CA ALA A 445 0.09 -19.44 30.66
C ALA A 445 1.45 -19.48 29.93
N PHE A 446 2.11 -18.33 29.74
CA PHE A 446 3.44 -18.23 29.12
C PHE A 446 4.57 -18.24 30.17
N GLU A 447 4.24 -18.07 31.45
CA GLU A 447 5.19 -18.12 32.57
C GLU A 447 5.34 -19.53 33.15
N ALA A 448 4.28 -20.35 33.11
CA ALA A 448 4.26 -21.69 33.66
C ALA A 448 5.21 -22.66 32.91
N THR A 449 6.04 -23.40 33.66
CA THR A 449 6.94 -24.47 33.20
C THR A 449 6.21 -25.81 33.02
N ALA A 450 4.95 -25.78 32.59
CA ALA A 450 4.21 -27.02 32.41
C ALA A 450 4.88 -27.90 31.32
N PRO A 451 5.03 -29.22 31.55
CA PRO A 451 5.59 -30.12 30.54
C PRO A 451 4.68 -30.12 29.32
N TYR A 452 5.19 -29.59 28.21
CA TYR A 452 4.50 -29.59 26.94
C TYR A 452 4.83 -30.87 26.17
N PRO A 453 3.86 -31.76 25.90
CA PRO A 453 4.03 -32.79 24.90
C PRO A 453 3.96 -32.14 23.50
N PRO A 454 5.04 -32.18 22.69
CA PRO A 454 4.97 -31.67 21.32
C PRO A 454 3.84 -32.39 20.55
N PRO A 455 3.18 -31.73 19.58
CA PRO A 455 2.10 -32.34 18.84
C PRO A 455 2.63 -33.56 18.08
N GLU A 456 1.90 -34.67 18.11
CA GLU A 456 2.31 -35.92 17.44
C GLU A 456 2.47 -35.74 15.91
N SER A 457 1.81 -34.74 15.31
CA SER A 457 1.96 -34.42 13.89
C SER A 457 1.76 -32.93 13.59
N LEU A 458 2.73 -32.34 12.88
CA LEU A 458 2.65 -30.98 12.34
C LEU A 458 1.78 -30.90 11.06
N ALA A 459 1.29 -32.02 10.54
CA ALA A 459 0.48 -32.06 9.32
C ALA A 459 -0.81 -31.22 9.43
N LEU A 460 -1.32 -31.02 10.65
CA LEU A 460 -2.53 -30.24 10.89
C LEU A 460 -2.30 -28.73 11.05
N VAL A 461 -1.03 -28.29 11.14
CA VAL A 461 -0.68 -26.87 11.35
C VAL A 461 -1.22 -26.00 10.21
N GLN A 462 -1.14 -26.46 8.96
CA GLN A 462 -1.65 -25.74 7.79
C GLN A 462 -3.17 -25.45 7.83
N HIS A 463 -3.92 -26.18 8.66
CA HIS A 463 -5.37 -25.99 8.84
C HIS A 463 -5.70 -24.96 9.94
N LEU A 464 -4.69 -24.43 10.63
CA LEU A 464 -4.90 -23.34 11.59
C LEU A 464 -5.35 -22.08 10.84
N PRO A 465 -6.40 -21.40 11.30
CA PRO A 465 -6.99 -20.27 10.57
C PRO A 465 -6.15 -18.98 10.57
N ARG A 466 -4.96 -18.97 11.19
CA ARG A 466 -4.13 -17.78 11.35
C ARG A 466 -2.68 -18.02 10.96
N VAL A 467 -2.16 -17.13 10.11
CA VAL A 467 -0.77 -17.13 9.63
C VAL A 467 0.24 -17.11 10.77
N ASP A 468 0.01 -16.31 11.81
CA ASP A 468 0.95 -16.25 12.94
C ASP A 468 0.94 -17.50 13.82
N TRP A 469 -0.22 -18.13 14.03
CA TRP A 469 -0.28 -19.42 14.72
C TRP A 469 0.45 -20.52 13.94
N GLN A 470 0.29 -20.55 12.61
CA GLN A 470 1.03 -21.47 11.76
C GLN A 470 2.55 -21.21 11.88
N LEU A 471 2.97 -19.94 11.79
CA LEU A 471 4.38 -19.58 11.86
C LEU A 471 5.00 -19.95 13.22
N TYR A 472 4.27 -19.81 14.34
CA TYR A 472 4.78 -20.22 15.66
C TYR A 472 5.10 -21.71 15.76
N TYR A 473 4.41 -22.57 15.03
CA TYR A 473 4.73 -23.99 14.95
C TYR A 473 5.89 -24.31 13.99
N GLU A 474 6.07 -23.52 12.93
CA GLU A 474 7.11 -23.76 11.92
C GLU A 474 8.46 -23.11 12.26
N LEU A 475 8.47 -21.99 12.99
CA LEU A 475 9.69 -21.33 13.45
C LEU A 475 10.66 -22.28 14.20
N PRO A 476 10.21 -23.14 15.13
CA PRO A 476 11.06 -24.17 15.75
C PRO A 476 11.84 -25.04 14.76
N VAL A 477 11.21 -25.42 13.63
CA VAL A 477 11.82 -26.23 12.58
C VAL A 477 12.85 -25.40 11.82
N ILE A 478 12.46 -24.18 11.40
CA ILE A 478 13.34 -23.21 10.72
C ILE A 478 14.61 -22.92 11.56
N VAL A 479 14.44 -22.73 12.87
CA VAL A 479 15.52 -22.46 13.82
C VAL A 479 16.44 -23.68 13.99
N LYS A 480 15.87 -24.89 14.08
CA LYS A 480 16.65 -26.15 14.18
C LYS A 480 17.45 -26.45 12.92
N ASP A 481 16.92 -26.12 11.76
CA ASP A 481 17.60 -26.30 10.47
C ASP A 481 18.67 -25.21 10.20
N LYS A 482 18.78 -24.22 11.11
CA LYS A 482 19.81 -23.17 11.19
C LYS A 482 19.95 -22.26 9.96
N ARG A 483 18.95 -22.17 9.07
CA ARG A 483 19.08 -21.40 7.81
C ARG A 483 17.77 -20.76 7.35
N PHE A 484 17.57 -19.49 7.69
CA PHE A 484 16.57 -18.62 7.04
C PHE A 484 16.83 -18.42 5.53
N SER A 485 18.03 -18.75 5.05
CA SER A 485 18.39 -18.73 3.63
C SER A 485 17.90 -19.95 2.83
N GLN A 486 17.33 -20.97 3.48
CA GLN A 486 16.87 -22.21 2.83
C GLN A 486 15.42 -22.54 3.20
N LEU A 487 14.58 -21.51 3.29
CA LEU A 487 13.14 -21.68 3.53
C LEU A 487 12.47 -22.31 2.31
N THR A 488 11.51 -23.20 2.56
CA THR A 488 10.59 -23.66 1.52
C THR A 488 9.72 -22.50 1.01
N LEU A 489 9.16 -22.62 -0.20
CA LEU A 489 8.25 -21.60 -0.75
C LEU A 489 7.12 -21.24 0.22
N ARG A 490 6.50 -22.25 0.84
CA ARG A 490 5.44 -22.07 1.84
C ARG A 490 5.92 -21.30 3.07
N GLN A 491 7.13 -21.58 3.56
CA GLN A 491 7.70 -20.86 4.71
C GLN A 491 8.05 -19.40 4.37
N CYS A 492 8.54 -19.14 3.15
CA CYS A 492 8.76 -17.77 2.67
C CYS A 492 7.45 -16.97 2.59
N GLU A 493 6.41 -17.57 2.01
CA GLU A 493 5.07 -16.94 1.92
C GLU A 493 4.48 -16.71 3.30
N LEU A 494 4.54 -17.70 4.19
CA LEU A 494 4.02 -17.60 5.55
C LEU A 494 4.73 -16.50 6.37
N LEU A 495 6.06 -16.40 6.22
CA LEU A 495 6.85 -15.36 6.86
C LEU A 495 6.58 -13.97 6.27
N ARG A 496 6.37 -13.87 4.96
CA ARG A 496 5.96 -12.63 4.28
C ARG A 496 4.63 -12.14 4.83
N ASP A 497 3.62 -13.01 4.83
CA ASP A 497 2.27 -12.69 5.27
C ASP A 497 2.25 -12.32 6.76
N TYR A 498 3.07 -12.99 7.57
CA TYR A 498 3.26 -12.64 8.98
C TYR A 498 3.80 -11.22 9.17
N VAL A 499 4.85 -10.85 8.42
CA VAL A 499 5.47 -9.53 8.50
C VAL A 499 4.48 -8.47 8.03
N ILE A 500 3.83 -8.67 6.87
CA ILE A 500 2.79 -7.74 6.36
C ILE A 500 1.69 -7.53 7.40
N MET A 501 1.21 -8.61 8.04
CA MET A 501 0.17 -8.53 9.06
C MET A 501 0.58 -7.72 10.29
N LYS A 502 1.83 -7.88 10.76
CA LYS A 502 2.28 -7.30 12.04
C LYS A 502 3.00 -5.97 11.91
N LYS A 503 3.51 -5.60 10.74
CA LYS A 503 4.43 -4.46 10.53
C LYS A 503 3.92 -3.16 11.17
N ALA A 504 2.71 -2.74 10.81
CA ALA A 504 2.13 -1.49 11.32
C ALA A 504 2.04 -1.46 12.85
N SER A 505 1.52 -2.52 13.48
CA SER A 505 1.38 -2.59 14.95
C SER A 505 2.73 -2.66 15.67
N VAL A 506 3.71 -3.35 15.09
CA VAL A 506 5.07 -3.46 15.66
C VAL A 506 5.80 -2.12 15.57
N GLU A 507 5.74 -1.44 14.41
CA GLU A 507 6.37 -0.13 14.20
C GLU A 507 5.76 0.96 15.09
N GLU A 508 4.42 0.99 15.21
CA GLU A 508 3.71 1.88 16.12
C GLU A 508 4.14 1.62 17.58
N TYR A 509 4.17 0.35 18.00
CA TYR A 509 4.57 0.00 19.36
C TYR A 509 6.02 0.39 19.66
N ILE A 510 6.94 0.15 18.72
CA ILE A 510 8.36 0.49 18.85
C ILE A 510 8.57 2.00 18.94
N THR A 511 7.89 2.80 18.11
CA THR A 511 7.99 4.26 18.13
C THR A 511 7.68 4.79 19.54
N HIS A 512 6.57 4.35 20.13
CA HIS A 512 6.21 4.73 21.51
C HIS A 512 7.15 4.18 22.58
N LEU A 513 7.76 3.02 22.34
CA LEU A 513 8.72 2.43 23.26
C LEU A 513 10.03 3.23 23.26
N GLN A 514 10.52 3.62 22.07
CA GLN A 514 11.73 4.41 21.86
C GLN A 514 11.65 5.78 22.52
N GLU A 515 10.49 6.46 22.45
CA GLU A 515 10.25 7.71 23.18
C GLU A 515 10.56 7.57 24.68
N ARG A 516 10.22 6.43 25.29
CA ARG A 516 10.42 6.16 26.72
C ARG A 516 11.83 5.73 27.11
N VAL A 517 12.55 5.05 26.22
CA VAL A 517 13.89 4.51 26.50
C VAL A 517 15.04 5.32 25.89
N SER A 518 14.75 6.36 25.10
CA SER A 518 15.72 7.24 24.44
C SER A 518 16.77 7.83 25.40
N ALA A 519 16.42 8.02 26.67
CA ALA A 519 17.32 8.51 27.72
C ALA A 519 18.24 7.43 28.34
N VAL A 520 18.04 6.14 28.03
CA VAL A 520 18.82 5.02 28.58
C VAL A 520 19.98 4.69 27.62
N PRO A 521 21.25 4.93 28.00
CA PRO A 521 22.38 4.74 27.09
C PRO A 521 22.54 3.27 26.67
N GLY A 522 22.79 3.02 25.38
CA GLY A 522 23.12 1.69 24.85
C GLY A 522 21.96 0.69 24.82
N VAL A 523 20.71 1.15 24.78
CA VAL A 523 19.53 0.33 24.45
C VAL A 523 19.18 0.53 22.98
N GLU A 524 18.97 -0.56 22.27
CA GLU A 524 18.52 -0.55 20.88
C GLU A 524 17.32 -1.49 20.71
N ILE A 525 16.39 -1.10 19.83
CA ILE A 525 15.17 -1.85 19.52
C ILE A 525 15.16 -2.08 18.00
N LEU A 526 15.19 -3.34 17.57
CA LEU A 526 15.43 -3.74 16.19
C LEU A 526 14.22 -4.53 15.65
N PRO A 527 13.37 -3.95 14.78
CA PRO A 527 12.15 -4.61 14.27
C PRO A 527 12.46 -5.69 13.25
N PHE A 528 11.81 -6.86 13.34
CA PHE A 528 11.94 -7.97 12.39
C PHE A 528 13.40 -8.31 12.03
N HIS A 529 14.26 -8.45 13.05
CA HIS A 529 15.63 -8.90 12.88
C HIS A 529 15.77 -10.36 13.32
N VAL A 530 16.73 -11.06 12.70
CA VAL A 530 17.17 -12.39 13.09
C VAL A 530 18.47 -12.27 13.90
N LEU A 531 18.46 -12.90 15.07
CA LEU A 531 19.58 -12.97 15.99
C LEU A 531 20.35 -14.27 15.77
N GLU A 532 21.60 -14.18 15.36
CA GLU A 532 22.51 -15.31 15.16
C GLU A 532 23.41 -15.47 16.39
N THR A 533 23.25 -16.58 17.12
CA THR A 533 24.04 -16.89 18.33
C THR A 533 25.45 -17.38 17.97
N GLN A 534 26.33 -17.44 18.97
CA GLN A 534 27.69 -17.99 18.81
C GLN A 534 27.71 -19.45 18.33
N LEU A 535 26.65 -20.21 18.62
CA LEU A 535 26.47 -21.60 18.22
C LEU A 535 25.89 -21.74 16.80
N GLY A 536 25.70 -20.60 16.10
CA GLY A 536 25.13 -20.52 14.75
C GLY A 536 23.61 -20.67 14.71
N ASP A 537 22.92 -20.54 15.84
CA ASP A 537 21.46 -20.62 15.86
C ASP A 537 20.86 -19.29 15.41
N GLN A 538 19.93 -19.32 14.46
CA GLN A 538 19.25 -18.14 13.93
C GLN A 538 17.87 -18.01 14.55
N LEU A 539 17.63 -16.97 15.34
CA LEU A 539 16.42 -16.76 16.12
C LEU A 539 15.65 -15.54 15.63
N PHE A 540 14.40 -15.71 15.25
CA PHE A 540 13.52 -14.63 14.81
C PHE A 540 12.53 -14.21 15.89
N SER A 541 12.20 -12.92 15.94
CA SER A 541 11.12 -12.34 16.76
C SER A 541 10.53 -11.08 16.11
N ASP A 542 9.41 -10.58 16.63
CA ASP A 542 8.77 -9.35 16.12
C ASP A 542 9.71 -8.15 16.24
N PHE A 543 10.44 -8.07 17.36
CA PHE A 543 11.58 -7.18 17.51
C PHE A 543 12.58 -7.72 18.52
N VAL A 544 13.83 -7.28 18.41
CA VAL A 544 14.92 -7.65 19.31
C VAL A 544 15.30 -6.42 20.13
N VAL A 545 15.43 -6.57 21.45
CA VAL A 545 16.02 -5.52 22.30
C VAL A 545 17.46 -5.90 22.62
N ARG A 546 18.40 -5.01 22.31
CA ARG A 546 19.82 -5.14 22.64
C ARG A 546 20.20 -4.09 23.68
N LYS A 547 20.78 -4.53 24.80
CA LYS A 547 21.41 -3.65 25.80
C LYS A 547 22.91 -3.90 25.81
N VAL A 548 23.68 -2.91 25.37
CA VAL A 548 25.14 -2.90 25.48
C VAL A 548 25.52 -2.54 26.91
N SER A 549 26.46 -3.27 27.51
CA SER A 549 26.95 -2.98 28.86
C SER A 549 27.71 -1.65 28.87
N ALA A 550 27.42 -0.82 29.88
CA ALA A 550 28.12 0.45 30.08
C ALA A 550 29.52 0.27 30.71
N LEU A 551 29.76 -0.88 31.36
CA LEU A 551 31.04 -1.21 32.00
C LEU A 551 31.99 -1.93 31.04
N ASP A 552 31.45 -2.73 30.12
CA ASP A 552 32.20 -3.46 29.10
C ASP A 552 31.41 -3.50 27.79
N PRO A 553 31.68 -2.58 26.83
CA PRO A 553 30.99 -2.54 25.55
C PRO A 553 31.11 -3.83 24.72
N ALA A 554 32.08 -4.70 25.02
CA ALA A 554 32.24 -6.00 24.37
C ALA A 554 31.17 -7.02 24.82
N VAL A 555 30.35 -6.70 25.82
CA VAL A 555 29.27 -7.56 26.32
C VAL A 555 27.91 -6.90 26.08
N SER A 556 27.01 -7.65 25.43
CA SER A 556 25.63 -7.26 25.19
C SER A 556 24.67 -8.26 25.80
N LYS A 557 23.48 -7.77 26.17
CA LYS A 557 22.34 -8.59 26.58
C LYS A 557 21.23 -8.42 25.57
N TYR A 558 20.57 -9.53 25.24
CA TYR A 558 19.52 -9.57 24.22
C TYR A 558 18.21 -10.04 24.82
N ALA A 559 17.10 -9.61 24.24
CA ALA A 559 15.78 -10.17 24.48
C ALA A 559 15.01 -10.29 23.17
N LEU A 560 14.36 -11.42 22.96
CA LEU A 560 13.50 -11.69 21.82
C LEU A 560 12.07 -11.34 22.19
N CYS A 561 11.51 -10.29 21.59
CA CYS A 561 10.20 -9.78 21.96
C CYS A 561 9.15 -10.16 20.92
N PHE A 562 8.01 -10.67 21.39
CA PHE A 562 6.85 -10.98 20.55
C PHE A 562 5.65 -10.15 21.00
N LEU A 563 5.09 -9.42 20.05
CA LEU A 563 3.87 -8.63 20.24
C LEU A 563 2.67 -9.55 19.98
N LEU A 564 2.09 -10.07 21.06
CA LEU A 564 0.92 -10.94 21.05
C LEU A 564 -0.35 -10.10 21.18
N ARG A 565 -1.45 -10.56 20.60
CA ARG A 565 -2.77 -9.96 20.83
C ARG A 565 -3.43 -10.58 22.06
N LYS A 566 -4.45 -9.93 22.61
CA LYS A 566 -5.10 -10.41 23.84
C LYS A 566 -5.71 -11.80 23.66
N ARG A 567 -6.18 -12.12 22.45
CA ARG A 567 -6.64 -13.45 22.06
C ARG A 567 -5.64 -14.59 22.24
N ASP A 568 -4.34 -14.33 22.13
CA ASP A 568 -3.33 -15.38 22.24
C ASP A 568 -3.19 -15.89 23.69
N ASP A 569 -3.65 -15.11 24.68
CA ASP A 569 -3.78 -15.54 26.08
C ASP A 569 -4.86 -16.63 26.26
N LEU A 570 -5.89 -16.63 25.41
CA LEU A 570 -6.97 -17.63 25.43
C LEU A 570 -6.63 -18.89 24.64
N VAL A 571 -5.87 -18.73 23.55
CA VAL A 571 -5.41 -19.80 22.66
C VAL A 571 -3.88 -19.78 22.67
N PHE A 572 -3.31 -20.19 23.80
CA PHE A 572 -1.88 -20.01 24.11
C PHE A 572 -0.98 -21.08 23.48
N GLN A 573 -1.52 -22.22 23.09
CA GLN A 573 -0.74 -23.39 22.68
C GLN A 573 0.21 -23.15 21.49
N PRO A 574 -0.17 -22.39 20.43
CA PRO A 574 0.76 -22.09 19.34
C PRO A 574 2.02 -21.35 19.82
N PHE A 575 1.85 -20.28 20.59
CA PHE A 575 2.99 -19.50 21.09
C PHE A 575 3.76 -20.22 22.21
N THR A 576 3.08 -20.97 23.09
CA THR A 576 3.75 -21.79 24.11
C THR A 576 4.65 -22.85 23.47
N SER A 577 4.26 -23.42 22.33
CA SER A 577 5.09 -24.36 21.56
C SER A 577 6.39 -23.71 21.09
N LEU A 578 6.31 -22.50 20.55
CA LEU A 578 7.47 -21.69 20.17
C LEU A 578 8.36 -21.40 21.38
N LEU A 579 7.75 -20.95 22.49
CA LEU A 579 8.46 -20.59 23.71
C LEU A 579 9.23 -21.76 24.31
N VAL A 580 8.62 -22.95 24.37
CA VAL A 580 9.27 -24.18 24.84
C VAL A 580 10.44 -24.53 23.92
N SER A 581 10.24 -24.48 22.59
CA SER A 581 11.32 -24.76 21.65
C SER A 581 12.47 -23.77 21.82
N TYR A 582 12.20 -22.47 21.92
CA TYR A 582 13.26 -21.46 22.07
C TYR A 582 14.01 -21.63 23.39
N LYS A 583 13.34 -21.95 24.49
CA LYS A 583 13.99 -22.27 25.78
C LYS A 583 14.94 -23.46 25.70
N THR A 584 14.68 -24.43 24.81
CA THR A 584 15.60 -25.57 24.59
C THR A 584 16.79 -25.24 23.70
N VAL A 585 16.71 -24.16 22.90
CA VAL A 585 17.74 -23.76 21.92
C VAL A 585 18.61 -22.63 22.44
N THR A 586 18.08 -21.72 23.26
CA THR A 586 18.78 -20.50 23.69
C THR A 586 18.53 -20.15 25.16
N SER A 587 19.55 -19.55 25.79
CA SER A 587 19.44 -18.91 27.11
C SER A 587 18.93 -17.46 27.03
N ILE A 588 18.75 -16.92 25.82
CA ILE A 588 18.28 -15.56 25.59
C ILE A 588 16.81 -15.46 25.99
N PRO A 589 16.42 -14.49 26.83
CA PRO A 589 15.04 -14.35 27.29
C PRO A 589 14.10 -14.05 26.11
N VAL A 590 13.06 -14.88 25.98
CA VAL A 590 11.90 -14.61 25.11
C VAL A 590 10.83 -13.92 25.94
N VAL A 591 10.39 -12.75 25.49
CA VAL A 591 9.47 -11.87 26.23
C VAL A 591 8.20 -11.66 25.43
N PRO A 592 7.09 -12.33 25.80
CA PRO A 592 5.79 -12.06 25.22
C PRO A 592 5.22 -10.73 25.77
N ILE A 593 4.52 -10.00 24.92
CA ILE A 593 3.89 -8.72 25.25
C ILE A 593 2.48 -8.74 24.72
N ILE A 594 1.49 -8.57 25.60
CA ILE A 594 0.09 -8.46 25.16
C ILE A 594 -0.20 -7.01 24.74
N TYR A 595 -0.40 -6.83 23.45
CA TYR A 595 -0.88 -5.62 22.79
C TYR A 595 -2.40 -5.66 22.59
N CYS A 596 -3.05 -4.50 22.73
CA CYS A 596 -4.49 -4.36 22.61
C CYS A 596 -4.86 -3.01 21.99
N ASP A 597 -5.53 -3.05 20.84
CA ASP A 597 -5.76 -1.88 19.97
C ASP A 597 -6.85 -0.92 20.49
N TRP A 598 -7.63 -1.32 21.52
CA TRP A 598 -8.73 -0.51 22.11
C TRP A 598 -8.41 0.07 23.48
N LEU A 599 -7.21 -0.15 24.02
CA LEU A 599 -6.86 0.43 25.32
C LEU A 599 -6.77 1.96 25.22
N SER A 600 -7.12 2.64 26.31
CA SER A 600 -6.87 4.07 26.42
C SER A 600 -5.38 4.37 26.33
N ALA A 601 -5.02 5.58 25.89
CA ALA A 601 -3.61 5.99 25.85
C ALA A 601 -2.91 5.80 27.21
N GLN A 602 -3.62 6.05 28.32
CA GLN A 602 -3.11 5.88 29.68
C GLN A 602 -2.86 4.41 30.04
N GLU A 603 -3.77 3.49 29.72
CA GLU A 603 -3.59 2.06 29.97
C GLU A 603 -2.48 1.46 29.10
N SER A 604 -2.44 1.83 27.82
CA SER A 604 -1.35 1.44 26.91
C SER A 604 0.00 1.90 27.45
N ASN A 605 0.08 3.13 27.97
CA ASN A 605 1.27 3.66 28.61
C ASN A 605 1.67 2.87 29.87
N THR A 606 0.71 2.54 30.73
CA THR A 606 0.94 1.74 31.94
C THR A 606 1.47 0.33 31.59
N ARG A 607 0.92 -0.30 30.54
CA ARG A 607 1.39 -1.61 30.06
C ARG A 607 2.80 -1.56 29.50
N ARG A 608 3.15 -0.50 28.75
CA ARG A 608 4.52 -0.29 28.27
C ARG A 608 5.51 -0.15 29.43
N ASP A 609 5.13 0.57 30.50
CA ASP A 609 5.97 0.70 31.70
C ASP A 609 6.13 -0.64 32.44
N ALA A 610 5.06 -1.42 32.57
CA ALA A 610 5.14 -2.77 33.13
C ALA A 610 6.04 -3.68 32.30
N PHE A 611 5.94 -3.61 30.97
CA PHE A 611 6.83 -4.31 30.05
C PHE A 611 8.29 -3.90 30.23
N LEU A 612 8.59 -2.60 30.25
CA LEU A 612 9.97 -2.11 30.45
C LEU A 612 10.57 -2.58 31.77
N LYS A 613 9.79 -2.58 32.85
CA LYS A 613 10.21 -3.13 34.15
C LYS A 613 10.51 -4.62 34.07
N SER A 614 9.60 -5.40 33.46
CA SER A 614 9.80 -6.85 33.28
C SER A 614 11.00 -7.16 32.38
N LEU A 615 11.18 -6.39 31.31
CA LEU A 615 12.30 -6.52 30.39
C LEU A 615 13.63 -6.22 31.09
N ALA A 616 13.68 -5.14 31.88
CA ALA A 616 14.87 -4.79 32.64
C ALA A 616 15.27 -5.88 33.63
N LEU A 617 14.30 -6.50 34.33
CA LEU A 617 14.54 -7.63 35.23
C LEU A 617 15.11 -8.85 34.47
N ARG A 618 14.46 -9.25 33.36
CA ARG A 618 14.93 -10.40 32.55
C ARG A 618 16.29 -10.17 31.92
N LEU A 619 16.58 -8.95 31.47
CA LEU A 619 17.91 -8.59 31.00
C LEU A 619 18.90 -8.62 32.17
N ALA A 620 18.57 -8.14 33.37
CA ALA A 620 19.45 -8.20 34.53
C ALA A 620 19.85 -9.65 34.89
N GLU A 621 18.88 -10.57 34.88
CA GLU A 621 19.06 -12.00 35.16
C GLU A 621 19.78 -12.76 34.03
N GLY A 622 19.64 -12.32 32.78
CA GLY A 622 20.26 -12.94 31.62
C GLY A 622 21.80 -12.83 31.62
N SER A 623 22.47 -13.88 31.16
CA SER A 623 23.92 -13.87 30.94
C SER A 623 24.28 -12.91 29.80
N GLY A 624 25.28 -12.05 30.03
CA GLY A 624 25.85 -11.25 28.96
C GLY A 624 26.55 -12.14 27.93
N VAL A 625 26.37 -11.84 26.65
CA VAL A 625 27.07 -12.52 25.56
C VAL A 625 28.04 -11.55 24.87
N PRO A 626 29.19 -12.02 24.39
CA PRO A 626 30.09 -11.20 23.60
C PRO A 626 29.38 -10.56 22.40
N THR A 627 29.37 -9.22 22.36
CA THR A 627 28.72 -8.39 21.34
C THR A 627 29.22 -8.75 19.95
N GLY A 628 30.53 -8.96 19.78
CA GLY A 628 31.14 -9.29 18.49
C GLY A 628 30.86 -10.71 17.98
N ALA A 629 30.39 -11.61 18.84
CA ALA A 629 30.14 -13.01 18.50
C ALA A 629 28.65 -13.32 18.29
N THR A 630 27.76 -12.34 18.51
CA THR A 630 26.33 -12.44 18.24
C THR A 630 25.96 -11.46 17.13
N LYS A 631 25.44 -11.93 16.00
CA LYS A 631 25.09 -11.05 14.87
C LYS A 631 23.59 -10.78 14.87
N VAL A 632 23.20 -9.54 14.57
CA VAL A 632 21.79 -9.18 14.38
C VAL A 632 21.64 -8.72 12.94
N ARG A 633 20.77 -9.37 12.16
CA ARG A 633 20.56 -9.06 10.74
C ARG A 633 19.10 -8.76 10.47
N PRO A 634 18.76 -7.69 9.73
CA PRO A 634 17.41 -7.49 9.22
C PRO A 634 16.88 -8.74 8.53
N LEU A 635 15.61 -9.11 8.75
CA LEU A 635 15.02 -10.30 8.12
C LEU A 635 15.14 -10.26 6.59
N ARG A 636 14.98 -9.06 6.03
CA ARG A 636 15.13 -8.80 4.61
C ARG A 636 16.51 -9.24 4.07
N GLU A 637 17.60 -9.18 4.85
CA GLU A 637 18.93 -9.66 4.42
C GLU A 637 19.00 -11.18 4.27
N LEU A 638 18.04 -11.90 4.84
CA LEU A 638 18.03 -13.36 4.93
C LEU A 638 16.93 -13.99 4.07
N VAL A 639 15.88 -13.23 3.75
CA VAL A 639 14.71 -13.67 2.99
C VAL A 639 14.32 -12.56 2.04
N ASN A 640 14.36 -12.84 0.74
CA ASN A 640 14.07 -11.78 -0.20
C ASN A 640 12.59 -11.68 -0.58
N PHE A 641 12.17 -10.44 -0.81
CA PHE A 641 10.77 -10.07 -0.93
C PHE A 641 10.47 -9.04 -2.02
N ASP A 642 11.26 -8.87 -3.09
CA ASP A 642 10.94 -7.83 -4.09
C ASP A 642 10.29 -8.32 -5.39
N HIS A 643 9.07 -7.82 -5.60
CA HIS A 643 8.74 -7.11 -6.83
C HIS A 643 8.01 -5.80 -6.45
N GLU A 644 8.54 -4.68 -6.95
CA GLU A 644 7.98 -3.31 -7.08
C GLU A 644 8.44 -2.19 -6.12
N ALA A 645 9.46 -1.43 -6.55
CA ALA A 645 9.56 0.04 -6.41
C ALA A 645 10.57 0.61 -7.43
N ARG A 646 10.19 1.54 -8.33
CA ARG A 646 11.13 2.30 -9.21
C ARG A 646 10.62 3.72 -9.54
N ASN A 647 11.48 4.76 -9.43
CA ASN A 647 11.76 5.83 -10.42
C ASN A 647 12.66 7.00 -9.93
N HIS A 648 13.32 7.73 -10.88
CA HIS A 648 14.66 8.39 -10.85
C HIS A 648 14.71 9.96 -10.98
N THR A 649 15.87 10.60 -10.71
CA THR A 649 16.36 12.01 -11.05
C THR A 649 17.91 12.09 -11.05
N ALA A 650 18.63 13.23 -11.24
CA ALA A 650 18.93 14.04 -12.45
C ALA A 650 20.34 14.76 -12.47
N GLN A 651 21.33 14.42 -11.64
CA GLN A 651 22.66 15.09 -11.58
C GLN A 651 23.70 14.53 -12.56
N GLN A 652 23.50 13.29 -13.01
CA GLN A 652 24.46 12.49 -13.77
C GLN A 652 25.03 13.12 -15.07
N SER A 653 24.40 14.17 -15.59
CA SER A 653 24.88 14.87 -16.81
C SER A 653 26.24 15.56 -16.68
N VAL A 654 26.74 15.77 -15.46
CA VAL A 654 28.08 16.32 -15.21
C VAL A 654 29.20 15.42 -15.75
N ILE A 655 28.96 14.10 -15.86
CA ILE A 655 29.90 13.12 -16.40
C ILE A 655 30.45 13.56 -17.77
N LEU A 656 29.62 14.10 -18.66
CA LEU A 656 30.05 14.51 -19.99
C LEU A 656 31.16 15.58 -19.91
N HIS A 657 31.04 16.51 -18.95
CA HIS A 657 32.04 17.56 -18.75
C HIS A 657 33.33 17.02 -18.14
N TRP A 658 33.23 16.03 -17.25
CA TRP A 658 34.39 15.35 -16.68
C TRP A 658 35.16 14.57 -17.74
N VAL A 659 34.45 13.76 -18.52
CA VAL A 659 35.00 12.96 -19.62
C VAL A 659 35.75 13.85 -20.61
N ASN A 660 35.13 14.92 -21.11
CA ASN A 660 35.78 15.84 -22.06
C ASN A 660 37.04 16.51 -21.47
N ALA A 661 37.02 16.84 -20.18
CA ALA A 661 38.14 17.49 -19.51
C ALA A 661 39.34 16.54 -19.28
N LEU A 662 39.07 15.26 -19.03
CA LEU A 662 40.09 14.23 -18.88
C LEU A 662 40.63 13.76 -20.23
N GLU A 663 39.75 13.58 -21.23
CA GLU A 663 40.14 13.27 -22.61
C GLU A 663 41.12 14.32 -23.16
N GLY A 664 40.81 15.61 -22.99
CA GLY A 664 41.68 16.72 -23.40
C GLY A 664 43.05 16.75 -22.70
N LYS A 665 43.24 15.97 -21.63
CA LYS A 665 44.51 15.78 -20.92
C LYS A 665 45.16 14.42 -21.15
N GLY A 666 44.61 13.60 -22.06
CA GLY A 666 45.12 12.26 -22.35
C GLY A 666 44.71 11.20 -21.32
N TRP A 667 43.49 11.32 -20.78
CA TRP A 667 42.88 10.36 -19.85
C TRP A 667 43.64 10.10 -18.52
N PRO A 668 44.17 11.12 -17.83
CA PRO A 668 44.70 10.90 -16.49
C PRO A 668 43.57 10.55 -15.52
N LYS A 669 43.79 9.57 -14.64
CA LYS A 669 42.88 9.37 -13.51
C LYS A 669 42.81 10.63 -12.64
N ALA A 670 41.62 10.98 -12.20
CA ALA A 670 41.38 12.19 -11.43
C ALA A 670 41.15 11.93 -9.93
N ASP A 671 41.47 12.92 -9.12
CA ASP A 671 40.86 13.06 -7.79
C ASP A 671 39.57 13.87 -7.94
N LEU A 672 38.46 13.34 -7.43
CA LEU A 672 37.18 14.05 -7.33
C LEU A 672 37.04 14.64 -5.94
N ILE A 673 36.68 15.91 -5.87
CA ILE A 673 36.16 16.54 -4.65
C ILE A 673 34.69 16.83 -4.90
N HIS A 674 33.82 16.08 -4.23
CA HIS A 674 32.37 16.22 -4.27
C HIS A 674 31.91 17.02 -3.05
N ILE A 675 31.18 18.11 -3.25
CA ILE A 675 30.70 18.98 -2.16
C ILE A 675 29.18 19.04 -2.22
N ASP A 676 28.53 18.36 -1.29
CA ASP A 676 27.13 17.94 -1.43
C ASP A 676 26.49 17.75 -0.04
N GLY A 677 25.17 17.89 0.06
CA GLY A 677 24.36 17.49 1.22
C GLY A 677 24.33 15.97 1.48
N HIS A 678 24.68 15.13 0.50
CA HIS A 678 24.75 13.67 0.61
C HIS A 678 25.96 13.05 -0.12
N THR A 679 25.99 11.73 -0.35
CA THR A 679 27.18 11.00 -0.81
C THR A 679 27.20 10.63 -2.30
N ASP A 680 26.06 10.42 -2.96
CA ASP A 680 25.96 10.03 -4.40
C ASP A 680 26.81 8.82 -4.84
N MET A 681 26.83 7.75 -4.03
CA MET A 681 27.73 6.60 -4.22
C MET A 681 27.04 5.23 -4.35
N ASP A 682 25.79 5.19 -4.81
CA ASP A 682 25.03 3.97 -5.11
C ASP A 682 25.54 3.21 -6.35
N TYR A 683 25.24 1.91 -6.45
CA TYR A 683 25.73 1.02 -7.51
C TYR A 683 25.03 1.26 -8.85
N PRO A 684 25.75 1.56 -9.95
CA PRO A 684 25.15 1.54 -11.28
C PRO A 684 24.80 0.11 -11.70
N GLU A 685 23.80 -0.03 -12.56
CA GLU A 685 23.49 -1.32 -13.19
C GLU A 685 24.57 -1.67 -14.24
N LEU A 686 24.95 -2.94 -14.30
CA LEU A 686 25.82 -3.47 -15.36
C LEU A 686 25.01 -3.66 -16.65
N VAL A 687 24.86 -2.57 -17.40
CA VAL A 687 24.17 -2.53 -18.70
C VAL A 687 25.15 -2.70 -19.87
N ASP A 688 24.64 -3.18 -21.00
CA ASP A 688 25.40 -3.24 -22.25
C ASP A 688 25.87 -1.83 -22.63
N GLY A 689 27.19 -1.68 -22.79
CA GLY A 689 27.82 -0.38 -23.11
C GLY A 689 28.36 0.40 -21.91
N LEU A 690 28.17 -0.04 -20.66
CA LEU A 690 28.93 0.56 -19.54
C LEU A 690 30.42 0.22 -19.69
N PRO A 691 31.34 1.20 -19.72
CA PRO A 691 32.76 0.92 -19.92
C PRO A 691 33.40 0.45 -18.62
N VAL A 692 33.40 -0.86 -18.36
CA VAL A 692 33.91 -1.42 -17.09
C VAL A 692 35.42 -1.62 -17.16
N GLY A 693 36.18 -0.93 -16.29
CA GLY A 693 37.64 -1.03 -16.21
C GLY A 693 38.40 -0.19 -17.25
N ASP A 694 37.70 0.38 -18.23
CA ASP A 694 38.25 1.17 -19.32
C ASP A 694 37.60 2.55 -19.38
N VAL A 695 38.31 3.52 -19.96
CA VAL A 695 37.75 4.85 -20.23
C VAL A 695 36.69 4.77 -21.33
N PRO A 696 35.62 5.60 -21.29
CA PRO A 696 34.59 5.60 -22.32
C PRO A 696 35.18 5.98 -23.70
N ASN A 697 34.84 5.22 -24.73
CA ASN A 697 35.33 5.38 -26.10
C ASN A 697 34.25 5.82 -27.10
N SER A 698 33.00 5.94 -26.67
CA SER A 698 31.90 6.38 -27.53
C SER A 698 30.82 7.14 -26.76
N PRO A 699 30.01 7.98 -27.45
CA PRO A 699 28.88 8.66 -26.83
C PRO A 699 27.88 7.72 -26.16
N SER A 700 27.71 6.51 -26.70
CA SER A 700 26.83 5.49 -26.11
C SER A 700 27.33 4.99 -24.75
N GLN A 701 28.65 4.82 -24.60
CA GLN A 701 29.26 4.44 -23.33
C GLN A 701 29.19 5.57 -22.30
N ILE A 702 29.38 6.82 -22.74
CA ILE A 702 29.19 7.99 -21.87
C ILE A 702 27.73 8.07 -21.40
N ALA A 703 26.76 7.83 -22.29
CA ALA A 703 25.35 7.78 -21.93
C ALA A 703 25.08 6.65 -20.93
N ALA A 704 25.63 5.44 -21.12
CA ALA A 704 25.46 4.31 -20.20
C ALA A 704 26.01 4.57 -18.78
N MET A 705 26.89 5.56 -18.60
CA MET A 705 27.34 6.01 -17.28
C MET A 705 26.35 6.98 -16.61
N MET A 706 25.36 7.50 -17.33
CA MET A 706 24.38 8.48 -16.89
C MET A 706 23.03 7.82 -16.50
N GLN A 707 23.07 6.80 -15.65
CA GLN A 707 21.88 6.01 -15.28
C GLN A 707 21.00 6.72 -14.22
N ARG A 708 21.60 7.20 -13.12
CA ARG A 708 20.90 7.85 -12.01
C ARG A 708 21.78 8.88 -11.29
N ASN A 709 21.16 9.78 -10.53
CA ASN A 709 21.88 10.75 -9.69
C ASN A 709 22.82 10.06 -8.69
N ASP A 710 22.28 9.15 -7.91
CA ASP A 710 23.05 8.48 -6.86
C ASP A 710 24.15 7.54 -7.40
N GLN A 711 24.28 7.35 -8.72
CA GLN A 711 25.14 6.32 -9.31
C GLN A 711 26.28 6.85 -10.20
N PHE A 712 26.29 8.13 -10.58
CA PHE A 712 27.22 8.62 -11.60
C PHE A 712 28.68 8.66 -11.11
N ILE A 713 28.93 8.92 -9.82
CA ILE A 713 30.29 8.90 -9.25
C ILE A 713 30.84 7.47 -9.31
N GLN A 714 30.04 6.48 -8.91
CA GLN A 714 30.41 5.07 -9.02
C GLN A 714 30.59 4.64 -10.46
N ALA A 715 29.73 5.08 -11.39
CA ALA A 715 29.94 4.83 -12.81
C ALA A 715 31.30 5.37 -13.28
N ALA A 716 31.71 6.57 -12.85
CA ALA A 716 33.04 7.11 -13.17
C ALA A 716 34.19 6.30 -12.55
N ILE A 717 34.01 5.72 -11.36
CA ILE A 717 34.98 4.81 -10.72
C ILE A 717 35.08 3.49 -11.51
N VAL A 718 33.95 2.89 -11.86
CA VAL A 718 33.85 1.67 -12.68
C VAL A 718 34.53 1.86 -14.03
N SER A 719 34.33 3.03 -14.65
CA SER A 719 34.98 3.44 -15.91
C SER A 719 36.41 3.94 -15.76
N ASN A 720 37.04 3.63 -14.62
CA ASN A 720 38.45 3.86 -14.38
C ASN A 720 38.89 5.34 -14.49
N LEU A 721 37.96 6.30 -14.39
CA LEU A 721 38.22 7.73 -14.50
C LEU A 721 38.75 8.34 -13.19
N LEU A 722 38.33 7.78 -12.05
CA LEU A 722 38.65 8.31 -10.73
C LEU A 722 39.66 7.40 -10.01
N ARG A 723 40.65 8.01 -9.35
CA ARG A 723 41.57 7.32 -8.42
C ARG A 723 41.31 7.66 -6.96
N SER A 724 40.65 8.79 -6.68
CA SER A 724 40.24 9.17 -5.32
C SER A 724 38.93 9.94 -5.38
N VAL A 725 38.09 9.77 -4.36
CA VAL A 725 36.85 10.50 -4.14
C VAL A 725 36.87 11.09 -2.74
N TYR A 726 36.74 12.40 -2.65
CA TYR A 726 36.65 13.17 -1.42
C TYR A 726 35.26 13.80 -1.34
N ILE A 727 34.37 13.25 -0.51
CA ILE A 727 33.03 13.77 -0.29
C ILE A 727 33.09 14.74 0.89
N ILE A 728 32.57 15.95 0.69
CA ILE A 728 32.57 17.01 1.69
C ILE A 728 31.13 17.36 2.04
N LEU A 729 30.70 16.89 3.20
CA LEU A 729 29.34 17.08 3.71
C LEU A 729 29.24 18.37 4.54
N PRO A 730 28.11 19.09 4.51
CA PRO A 730 27.96 20.34 5.25
C PRO A 730 27.80 20.09 6.74
N THR A 731 28.04 21.13 7.54
CA THR A 731 27.99 21.04 9.01
C THR A 731 26.61 20.78 9.59
N TRP A 732 25.55 20.89 8.79
CA TRP A 732 24.18 20.61 9.22
C TRP A 732 23.80 19.13 9.07
N THR A 733 24.66 18.29 8.46
CA THR A 733 24.50 16.82 8.41
C THR A 733 25.21 16.14 9.58
N SER A 734 24.75 14.95 9.99
CA SER A 734 25.22 14.23 11.19
C SER A 734 26.43 13.31 10.98
N ASN A 735 27.18 13.44 9.88
CA ASN A 735 28.18 12.44 9.49
C ASN A 735 29.56 12.63 10.14
N GLN A 736 30.21 11.51 10.47
CA GLN A 736 31.59 11.45 10.93
C GLN A 736 32.55 11.36 9.75
N SER A 737 33.76 11.91 9.89
CA SER A 737 34.78 11.79 8.84
C SER A 737 35.31 10.36 8.76
N VAL A 738 35.32 9.77 7.56
CA VAL A 738 35.85 8.41 7.31
C VAL A 738 36.85 8.42 6.15
N ALA A 739 37.82 7.51 6.16
CA ALA A 739 38.79 7.36 5.08
C ALA A 739 39.24 5.91 4.94
N TYR A 740 39.14 5.36 3.73
CA TYR A 740 39.53 3.98 3.44
C TYR A 740 39.94 3.82 1.97
N ASN A 741 40.71 2.77 1.69
CA ASN A 741 40.93 2.35 0.32
C ASN A 741 39.78 1.45 -0.12
N ALA A 742 39.27 1.65 -1.33
CA ALA A 742 38.19 0.88 -1.89
C ALA A 742 38.61 0.26 -3.23
N SER A 743 38.00 -0.86 -3.60
CA SER A 743 38.11 -1.44 -4.93
C SER A 743 36.77 -1.97 -5.39
N ILE A 744 36.50 -1.85 -6.68
CA ILE A 744 35.26 -2.31 -7.30
C ILE A 744 35.58 -3.46 -8.25
N GLY A 745 34.77 -4.50 -8.20
CA GLY A 745 34.90 -5.69 -9.03
C GLY A 745 33.56 -6.27 -9.43
N GLN A 746 33.61 -7.49 -9.95
CA GLN A 746 32.43 -8.25 -10.32
C GLN A 746 32.24 -9.45 -9.42
N THR A 747 31.00 -9.79 -9.15
CA THR A 747 30.64 -11.08 -8.54
C THR A 747 29.53 -11.74 -9.36
N SER A 748 29.52 -13.07 -9.34
CA SER A 748 28.48 -13.92 -9.94
C SER A 748 27.65 -14.67 -8.89
N GLN A 749 27.88 -14.36 -7.61
CA GLN A 749 27.35 -15.13 -6.50
C GLN A 749 25.86 -14.83 -6.27
N ASN A 750 25.00 -15.41 -7.12
CA ASN A 750 23.55 -15.63 -6.88
C ASN A 750 22.89 -16.65 -7.85
N PHE A 751 23.65 -17.53 -8.52
CA PHE A 751 23.13 -18.67 -9.33
C PHE A 751 22.13 -18.34 -10.47
N THR A 752 21.93 -17.07 -10.83
CA THR A 752 21.09 -16.63 -11.95
C THR A 752 21.86 -16.41 -13.25
N GLY A 753 23.19 -16.53 -13.22
CA GLY A 753 24.06 -16.25 -14.37
C GLY A 753 24.24 -14.76 -14.70
N LYS A 754 23.67 -13.84 -13.91
CA LYS A 754 23.86 -12.39 -14.06
C LYS A 754 25.00 -11.90 -13.17
N HIS A 755 25.86 -11.06 -13.73
CA HIS A 755 26.95 -10.44 -12.99
C HIS A 755 26.47 -9.19 -12.24
N GLN A 756 27.06 -8.92 -11.07
CA GLN A 756 26.79 -7.72 -10.26
C GLN A 756 28.09 -7.03 -9.86
N LEU A 757 28.02 -5.71 -9.61
CA LEU A 757 29.13 -4.96 -9.02
C LEU A 757 29.31 -5.31 -7.55
N CYS A 758 30.54 -5.40 -7.12
CA CYS A 758 30.90 -5.55 -5.71
C CYS A 758 31.98 -4.56 -5.32
N LEU A 759 31.94 -4.09 -4.08
CA LEU A 759 32.79 -3.06 -3.54
C LEU A 759 33.52 -3.56 -2.30
N CYS A 760 34.83 -3.39 -2.27
CA CYS A 760 35.74 -3.92 -1.25
C CYS A 760 36.46 -2.77 -0.56
N PHE A 761 36.42 -2.71 0.77
CA PHE A 761 37.08 -1.69 1.58
C PHE A 761 38.26 -2.28 2.35
N ASN A 762 39.33 -1.51 2.47
CA ASN A 762 40.52 -1.86 3.22
C ASN A 762 40.87 -0.73 4.21
N ASP A 763 40.76 -1.04 5.50
CA ASP A 763 41.06 -0.11 6.58
C ASP A 763 42.58 -0.08 6.81
N HIS A 764 43.18 1.13 6.76
CA HIS A 764 44.62 1.34 6.89
C HIS A 764 45.22 0.82 8.21
N THR A 765 44.39 0.47 9.18
CA THR A 765 44.81 0.03 10.51
C THR A 765 45.13 -1.47 10.62
N VAL A 766 44.61 -2.34 9.72
CA VAL A 766 44.88 -3.79 9.75
C VAL A 766 44.85 -4.37 8.32
N LYS A 767 46.02 -4.75 7.78
CA LYS A 767 46.18 -5.33 6.42
C LYS A 767 45.38 -6.62 6.14
N GLU A 768 44.72 -7.22 7.14
CA GLU A 768 44.03 -8.51 7.05
C GLU A 768 42.49 -8.43 7.05
N ASN A 769 41.88 -7.24 7.14
CA ASN A 769 40.41 -7.08 7.22
C ASN A 769 39.84 -6.35 6.00
N GLU A 770 40.06 -6.87 4.79
CA GLU A 770 39.32 -6.39 3.62
C GLU A 770 37.87 -6.88 3.67
N THR A 771 36.91 -5.97 3.60
CA THR A 771 35.47 -6.27 3.62
C THR A 771 34.86 -5.95 2.27
N CYS A 772 34.18 -6.92 1.65
CA CYS A 772 33.53 -6.73 0.37
C CYS A 772 32.02 -6.87 0.48
N GLN A 773 31.28 -6.13 -0.36
CA GLN A 773 29.83 -6.11 -0.40
C GLN A 773 29.29 -5.95 -1.83
N THR A 774 28.04 -6.36 -2.08
CA THR A 774 27.34 -6.26 -3.38
C THR A 774 25.84 -6.02 -3.15
N ARG A 775 25.11 -5.48 -4.13
CA ARG A 775 23.66 -5.24 -4.02
C ARG A 775 22.86 -6.55 -4.07
N GLY A 776 21.87 -6.72 -3.19
CA GLY A 776 20.93 -7.85 -3.25
C GLY A 776 20.04 -7.80 -4.50
N LEU A 777 19.84 -8.93 -5.20
CA LEU A 777 19.01 -8.99 -6.42
C LEU A 777 17.50 -8.91 -6.15
N GLU A 778 17.07 -9.30 -4.96
CA GLU A 778 15.67 -9.46 -4.63
C GLU A 778 15.24 -8.51 -3.49
N LEU A 779 16.12 -7.56 -3.10
CA LEU A 779 15.90 -6.38 -2.24
C LEU A 779 16.89 -5.27 -2.63
N GLU A 780 16.47 -4.33 -3.49
CA GLU A 780 17.36 -3.31 -4.10
C GLU A 780 18.06 -2.38 -3.07
N ASP A 781 17.58 -2.33 -1.82
CA ASP A 781 18.06 -1.48 -0.72
C ASP A 781 19.08 -2.14 0.23
N MET A 782 19.63 -3.32 -0.09
CA MET A 782 20.59 -3.99 0.80
C MET A 782 21.90 -4.41 0.17
N GLU A 783 22.96 -4.22 0.96
CA GLU A 783 24.32 -4.62 0.66
C GLU A 783 24.64 -5.97 1.33
N LEU A 784 24.84 -7.00 0.51
CA LEU A 784 25.27 -8.32 0.93
C LEU A 784 26.79 -8.36 1.06
N ARG A 785 27.31 -8.68 2.25
CA ARG A 785 28.75 -8.94 2.41
C ARG A 785 29.17 -10.21 1.68
N ILE A 786 30.19 -10.11 0.84
CA ILE A 786 30.79 -11.22 0.10
C ILE A 786 32.26 -11.38 0.49
N SER A 787 32.81 -12.56 0.25
CA SER A 787 34.23 -12.77 0.49
C SER A 787 35.10 -12.05 -0.54
N PRO A 788 36.27 -11.49 -0.18
CA PRO A 788 37.09 -10.70 -1.11
C PRO A 788 37.55 -11.41 -2.38
N TYR A 789 37.70 -12.74 -2.34
CA TYR A 789 38.06 -13.54 -3.52
C TYR A 789 36.91 -13.75 -4.51
N LEU A 790 35.67 -13.41 -4.12
CA LEU A 790 34.49 -13.49 -4.99
C LEU A 790 34.26 -12.21 -5.76
N CYS A 791 34.88 -11.11 -5.33
CA CYS A 791 34.86 -9.84 -6.03
C CYS A 791 36.01 -9.80 -7.05
N THR A 792 35.85 -10.53 -8.16
CA THR A 792 36.90 -10.75 -9.15
C THR A 792 36.29 -10.95 -10.55
N PRO A 793 36.87 -10.35 -11.62
CA PRO A 793 38.01 -9.44 -11.61
C PRO A 793 37.69 -8.11 -10.90
N ARG A 794 38.72 -7.49 -10.32
CA ARG A 794 38.65 -6.11 -9.81
C ARG A 794 39.02 -5.16 -10.93
N PHE A 795 38.14 -4.22 -11.22
CA PHE A 795 38.25 -3.33 -12.37
C PHE A 795 38.92 -2.02 -12.00
N SER A 796 38.68 -1.52 -10.79
CA SER A 796 39.23 -0.24 -10.35
C SER A 796 39.47 -0.25 -8.84
N SER A 797 40.49 0.48 -8.42
CA SER A 797 40.83 0.74 -7.02
C SER A 797 40.95 2.24 -6.83
N TYR A 798 40.36 2.75 -5.76
CA TYR A 798 40.29 4.17 -5.46
C TYR A 798 40.39 4.45 -3.97
N ARG A 799 40.76 5.67 -3.61
CA ARG A 799 40.72 6.15 -2.23
C ARG A 799 39.40 6.86 -1.96
N HIS A 800 38.67 6.46 -0.92
CA HIS A 800 37.44 7.11 -0.50
C HIS A 800 37.66 7.88 0.79
N VAL A 801 37.21 9.12 0.84
CA VAL A 801 37.30 9.96 2.03
C VAL A 801 36.02 10.78 2.16
N GLU A 802 35.35 10.71 3.30
CA GLU A 802 34.26 11.61 3.66
C GLU A 802 34.72 12.54 4.76
N LEU A 803 34.47 13.83 4.59
CA LEU A 803 34.86 14.86 5.52
C LEU A 803 33.66 15.77 5.80
N THR A 804 33.54 16.22 7.04
CA THR A 804 32.70 17.40 7.29
C THR A 804 33.37 18.65 6.71
N SER A 805 32.59 19.60 6.21
CA SER A 805 33.10 20.85 5.63
C SER A 805 33.92 21.66 6.63
N TYR A 806 33.61 21.56 7.92
CA TYR A 806 34.43 22.09 8.99
C TYR A 806 35.84 21.45 9.04
N SER A 807 35.91 20.11 8.97
CA SER A 807 37.19 19.37 8.99
C SER A 807 38.02 19.64 7.74
N ALA A 808 37.37 19.65 6.58
CA ALA A 808 38.00 20.00 5.31
C ALA A 808 38.56 21.43 5.35
N ALA A 809 37.76 22.42 5.77
CA ALA A 809 38.15 23.82 5.88
C ALA A 809 39.30 24.09 6.87
N ARG A 810 39.52 23.21 7.86
CA ARG A 810 40.65 23.29 8.80
C ARG A 810 41.96 22.70 8.25
N GLY A 811 41.99 22.28 6.99
CA GLY A 811 43.20 21.81 6.33
C GLY A 811 43.42 20.30 6.39
N LEU A 812 42.42 19.50 6.81
CA LEU A 812 42.54 18.04 6.76
C LEU A 812 42.67 17.54 5.31
N LEU A 813 41.84 18.06 4.41
CA LEU A 813 41.89 17.73 2.99
C LEU A 813 43.25 18.10 2.35
N ARG A 814 43.89 19.21 2.77
CA ARG A 814 45.23 19.61 2.29
C ARG A 814 46.30 18.62 2.67
N ARG A 815 46.19 18.01 3.85
CA ARG A 815 47.13 16.97 4.30
C ARG A 815 46.97 15.68 3.50
N MET A 816 45.82 15.47 2.89
CA MET A 816 45.50 14.29 2.10
C MET A 816 45.83 14.45 0.61
N LEU A 817 45.81 15.69 0.09
CA LEU A 817 46.17 16.03 -1.29
C LEU A 817 47.61 16.55 -1.36
N HIS A 818 48.48 15.87 -2.09
CA HIS A 818 49.88 16.30 -2.29
C HIS A 818 49.99 17.33 -3.44
N SER A 819 50.82 18.36 -3.25
CA SER A 819 51.03 19.43 -4.26
C SER A 819 51.88 19.03 -5.45
N GLU A 820 52.68 17.98 -5.33
CA GLU A 820 53.56 17.47 -6.40
C GLU A 820 52.87 16.40 -7.28
N ASP A 821 51.59 16.13 -7.04
CA ASP A 821 50.86 15.08 -7.73
C ASP A 821 50.35 15.53 -9.12
N SER A 822 50.70 14.77 -10.16
CA SER A 822 50.40 15.08 -11.57
C SER A 822 48.97 14.76 -12.01
N ALA A 823 48.15 14.10 -11.18
CA ALA A 823 46.78 13.76 -11.58
C ALA A 823 45.88 14.96 -11.86
N ALA A 824 44.79 14.73 -12.60
CA ALA A 824 43.75 15.72 -12.75
C ALA A 824 42.97 15.90 -11.43
N LEU A 825 42.48 17.12 -11.19
CA LEU A 825 41.58 17.44 -10.09
C LEU A 825 40.22 17.84 -10.66
N ILE A 826 39.16 17.18 -10.24
CA ILE A 826 37.76 17.51 -10.54
C ILE A 826 37.14 18.05 -9.25
N VAL A 827 36.39 19.15 -9.35
CA VAL A 827 35.59 19.67 -8.25
C VAL A 827 34.14 19.69 -8.70
N ASP A 828 33.27 19.00 -7.96
CA ASP A 828 31.83 19.00 -8.15
C ASP A 828 31.16 19.62 -6.92
N ILE A 829 30.18 20.48 -7.15
CA ILE A 829 29.53 21.26 -6.10
C ILE A 829 28.03 21.22 -6.33
N ASP A 830 27.31 20.65 -5.40
CA ASP A 830 25.85 20.65 -5.41
C ASP A 830 25.32 21.78 -4.54
N GLU A 831 24.29 22.47 -5.02
CA GLU A 831 23.71 23.61 -4.31
C GLU A 831 22.99 23.18 -3.02
N ASP A 832 22.61 21.91 -2.89
CA ASP A 832 22.02 21.34 -1.68
C ASP A 832 23.00 21.25 -0.51
N PHE A 833 24.32 21.37 -0.73
CA PHE A 833 25.31 21.60 0.34
C PHE A 833 24.90 22.77 1.25
N PHE A 834 24.22 23.77 0.67
CA PHE A 834 23.74 24.94 1.42
C PHE A 834 22.42 24.68 2.16
N GLY A 835 21.62 23.72 1.70
CA GLY A 835 20.41 23.25 2.36
C GLY A 835 19.36 22.71 1.41
N VAL A 836 18.41 21.98 2.01
CA VAL A 836 17.39 21.16 1.35
C VAL A 836 15.98 21.57 1.77
N GLN A 837 15.06 21.67 0.81
CA GLN A 837 13.65 21.99 1.06
C GLN A 837 12.75 21.19 0.11
N LEU A 838 11.73 20.53 0.65
CA LEU A 838 10.70 19.87 -0.16
C LEU A 838 9.99 20.92 -1.04
N PRO A 839 10.09 20.85 -2.39
CA PRO A 839 9.43 21.82 -3.26
C PRO A 839 7.91 21.86 -3.12
N ALA A 840 7.29 20.70 -2.88
CA ALA A 840 5.85 20.60 -2.65
C ALA A 840 5.39 21.14 -1.28
N SER A 841 6.30 21.54 -0.39
CA SER A 841 5.95 22.01 0.97
C SER A 841 4.89 23.11 0.94
N SER A 842 5.00 24.05 0.00
CA SER A 842 4.03 25.13 -0.15
C SER A 842 2.67 24.67 -0.68
N LEU A 843 2.59 23.58 -1.44
CA LEU A 843 1.34 22.97 -1.86
C LEU A 843 0.70 22.22 -0.69
N LEU A 844 1.47 21.37 0.00
CA LEU A 844 1.00 20.61 1.16
C LEU A 844 0.50 21.52 2.30
N GLN A 845 1.15 22.68 2.52
CA GLN A 845 0.72 23.69 3.50
C GLN A 845 -0.55 24.46 3.10
N ASN A 846 -1.01 24.34 1.85
CA ASN A 846 -2.28 24.88 1.39
C ASN A 846 -3.30 23.74 1.14
N ASP A 847 -3.24 22.71 1.98
CA ASP A 847 -4.20 21.59 2.02
C ASP A 847 -4.28 20.74 0.74
N TRP A 848 -3.20 20.71 -0.06
CA TRP A 848 -3.08 19.72 -1.14
C TRP A 848 -2.70 18.36 -0.56
N GLU A 849 -3.43 17.32 -0.95
CA GLU A 849 -3.02 15.96 -0.65
C GLU A 849 -2.01 15.45 -1.70
N LEU A 850 -1.12 14.53 -1.31
CA LEU A 850 -0.15 13.94 -2.25
C LEU A 850 -0.84 13.27 -3.43
N ILE A 851 -2.02 12.67 -3.22
CA ILE A 851 -2.81 12.04 -4.28
C ILE A 851 -3.22 13.04 -5.37
N ASP A 852 -3.60 14.26 -5.00
CA ASP A 852 -3.97 15.32 -5.96
C ASP A 852 -2.77 15.73 -6.83
N LEU A 853 -1.58 15.79 -6.23
CA LEU A 853 -0.34 16.11 -6.94
C LEU A 853 0.03 15.01 -7.94
N TYR A 854 -0.20 13.74 -7.59
CA TYR A 854 -0.02 12.61 -8.51
C TYR A 854 -1.06 12.63 -9.65
N GLU A 855 -2.31 13.00 -9.39
CA GLU A 855 -3.33 13.11 -10.44
C GLU A 855 -3.05 14.22 -11.44
N ILE A 856 -2.53 15.36 -10.99
CA ILE A 856 -2.07 16.42 -11.90
C ILE A 856 -0.89 15.93 -12.74
N SER A 857 0.08 15.26 -12.11
CA SER A 857 1.25 14.70 -12.82
C SER A 857 0.83 13.68 -13.88
N ASN A 858 -0.10 12.78 -13.55
CA ASN A 858 -0.68 11.84 -14.50
C ASN A 858 -1.41 12.57 -15.66
N ALA A 859 -2.14 13.65 -15.39
CA ALA A 859 -2.73 14.44 -16.47
C ALA A 859 -1.66 15.02 -17.40
N LEU A 860 -0.57 15.55 -16.85
CA LEU A 860 0.55 16.10 -17.61
C LEU A 860 1.24 15.03 -18.47
N HIS A 861 1.45 13.81 -17.98
CA HIS A 861 2.02 12.68 -18.77
C HIS A 861 1.22 12.34 -20.02
N ASN A 862 -0.09 12.59 -19.99
CA ASN A 862 -0.97 12.30 -21.11
C ASN A 862 -1.19 13.50 -22.05
N ILE A 863 -0.75 14.70 -21.64
CA ILE A 863 -0.76 15.92 -22.46
C ILE A 863 0.60 16.10 -23.15
N LEU A 864 1.68 15.84 -22.43
CA LEU A 864 3.06 16.15 -22.78
C LEU A 864 3.85 14.84 -22.98
N CYS A 865 4.38 14.66 -24.18
CA CYS A 865 5.22 13.54 -24.58
C CYS A 865 6.56 14.11 -25.09
N PRO A 866 7.47 14.53 -24.21
CA PRO A 866 8.73 15.14 -24.62
C PRO A 866 9.62 14.11 -25.36
N PRO A 867 10.42 14.53 -26.35
CA PRO A 867 11.40 13.64 -26.99
C PRO A 867 12.67 13.49 -26.14
N ASP A 868 13.44 12.45 -26.43
CA ASP A 868 14.79 12.28 -25.90
C ASP A 868 15.66 13.49 -26.24
N GLY A 869 16.50 13.90 -25.29
CA GLY A 869 17.37 15.06 -25.46
C GLY A 869 16.65 16.42 -25.51
N LEU A 870 15.41 16.52 -25.00
CA LEU A 870 14.72 17.80 -24.77
C LEU A 870 15.64 18.78 -24.01
N THR A 871 15.80 19.99 -24.54
CA THR A 871 16.64 21.02 -23.92
C THR A 871 15.95 21.69 -22.74
N GLY A 872 16.71 22.29 -21.83
CA GLY A 872 16.17 23.08 -20.71
C GLY A 872 15.43 24.34 -21.19
N ALA A 873 15.76 24.87 -22.38
CA ALA A 873 14.98 25.95 -23.00
C ALA A 873 13.59 25.48 -23.45
N GLU A 874 13.50 24.26 -23.98
CA GLU A 874 12.22 23.64 -24.32
C GLU A 874 11.42 23.26 -23.08
N GLU A 875 12.06 22.73 -22.03
CA GLU A 875 11.44 22.50 -20.72
C GLU A 875 10.86 23.81 -20.15
N LEU A 876 11.59 24.93 -20.29
CA LEU A 876 11.10 26.25 -19.91
C LEU A 876 9.87 26.68 -20.72
N ALA A 877 9.84 26.35 -22.01
CA ALA A 877 8.72 26.65 -22.88
C ALA A 877 7.47 25.83 -22.49
N ILE A 878 7.66 24.57 -22.08
CA ILE A 878 6.62 23.69 -21.54
C ILE A 878 6.04 24.27 -20.25
N ASP A 879 6.90 24.63 -19.28
CA ASP A 879 6.46 25.22 -18.01
C ASP A 879 5.81 26.61 -18.20
N SER A 880 6.34 27.41 -19.14
CA SER A 880 5.73 28.70 -19.52
C SER A 880 4.35 28.51 -20.14
N TRP A 881 4.18 27.50 -21.00
CA TRP A 881 2.88 27.13 -21.55
C TRP A 881 1.91 26.71 -20.45
N PHE A 882 2.35 25.88 -19.50
CA PHE A 882 1.51 25.45 -18.39
C PHE A 882 1.04 26.63 -17.53
N GLN A 883 1.95 27.55 -17.20
CA GLN A 883 1.60 28.75 -16.46
C GLN A 883 0.62 29.65 -17.23
N GLN A 884 0.84 29.84 -18.54
CA GLN A 884 -0.06 30.61 -19.40
C GLN A 884 -1.43 29.95 -19.51
N THR A 885 -1.47 28.63 -19.62
CA THR A 885 -2.70 27.84 -19.70
C THR A 885 -3.51 27.97 -18.41
N ILE A 886 -2.86 27.86 -17.24
CA ILE A 886 -3.53 28.09 -15.96
C ILE A 886 -4.11 29.51 -15.86
N LYS A 887 -3.34 30.53 -16.25
CA LYS A 887 -3.81 31.92 -16.26
C LYS A 887 -4.98 32.13 -17.22
N ALA A 888 -4.91 31.52 -18.40
CA ALA A 888 -5.94 31.63 -19.40
C ALA A 888 -7.22 30.90 -18.95
N PHE A 889 -7.10 29.74 -18.29
CA PHE A 889 -8.20 29.04 -17.64
C PHE A 889 -8.86 29.93 -16.57
N ALA A 890 -8.07 30.62 -15.73
CA ALA A 890 -8.60 31.57 -14.75
C ALA A 890 -9.41 32.70 -15.45
N MET A 891 -8.84 33.32 -16.49
CA MET A 891 -9.50 34.40 -17.25
C MET A 891 -10.77 33.93 -17.97
N ALA A 892 -10.75 32.70 -18.49
CA ALA A 892 -11.89 32.04 -19.13
C ALA A 892 -12.95 31.55 -18.13
N ARG A 893 -12.76 31.84 -16.83
CA ARG A 893 -13.64 31.44 -15.71
C ARG A 893 -13.79 29.92 -15.57
N CYS A 894 -12.72 29.18 -15.84
CA CYS A 894 -12.66 27.74 -15.55
C CYS A 894 -12.68 27.44 -14.04
N PHE A 895 -12.27 28.40 -13.20
CA PHE A 895 -12.17 28.25 -11.75
C PHE A 895 -13.32 29.02 -11.09
N SER A 896 -14.46 28.36 -10.86
CA SER A 896 -15.65 28.98 -10.25
C SER A 896 -15.83 28.46 -8.83
N SER A 897 -16.05 29.36 -7.87
CA SER A 897 -16.24 29.07 -6.43
C SER A 897 -17.50 28.27 -6.08
N THR A 898 -18.29 27.86 -7.08
CA THR A 898 -19.59 27.19 -6.92
C THR A 898 -19.59 25.74 -7.36
N VAL A 899 -18.47 25.24 -7.88
CA VAL A 899 -18.37 23.83 -8.23
C VAL A 899 -17.91 23.10 -6.97
N CYS A 900 -18.47 21.91 -6.69
CA CYS A 900 -18.04 20.98 -5.64
C CYS A 900 -17.29 19.79 -6.27
N LEU A 901 -16.21 19.29 -5.65
CA LEU A 901 -15.28 18.25 -6.18
C LEU A 901 -15.99 16.96 -6.64
N HIS A 902 -17.25 16.76 -6.24
CA HIS A 902 -18.13 15.64 -6.59
C HIS A 902 -18.65 15.59 -8.03
N LEU A 903 -18.25 16.50 -8.92
CA LEU A 903 -18.82 16.66 -10.27
C LEU A 903 -17.76 16.57 -11.39
N TYR A 904 -16.88 15.57 -11.37
CA TYR A 904 -15.76 15.45 -12.32
C TYR A 904 -16.14 15.20 -13.80
N TYR A 905 -17.42 14.97 -14.12
CA TYR A 905 -17.81 14.59 -15.49
C TYR A 905 -19.09 15.22 -16.05
N ASN A 906 -19.77 16.11 -15.32
CA ASN A 906 -21.02 16.73 -15.79
C ASN A 906 -21.11 18.24 -15.53
N SER A 907 -20.11 18.86 -14.91
CA SER A 907 -19.99 20.31 -14.97
C SER A 907 -19.66 20.68 -16.42
N THR A 908 -20.64 21.23 -17.13
CA THR A 908 -20.35 21.89 -18.39
C THR A 908 -19.45 23.07 -18.05
N LEU A 909 -18.14 22.87 -18.23
CA LEU A 909 -17.18 23.96 -18.25
C LEU A 909 -17.78 25.06 -19.12
N PRO A 910 -17.75 26.33 -18.67
CA PRO A 910 -18.27 27.43 -19.46
C PRO A 910 -17.76 27.34 -20.91
N LEU A 911 -18.57 27.74 -21.89
CA LEU A 911 -18.17 27.74 -23.31
C LEU A 911 -16.80 28.42 -23.50
N SER A 912 -16.57 29.55 -22.82
CA SER A 912 -15.28 30.24 -22.79
C SER A 912 -14.13 29.37 -22.29
N CYS A 913 -14.36 28.52 -21.30
CA CYS A 913 -13.37 27.58 -20.76
C CYS A 913 -13.09 26.42 -21.73
N ARG A 914 -14.12 25.86 -22.39
CA ARG A 914 -13.95 24.80 -23.40
C ARG A 914 -13.21 25.30 -24.64
N ASP A 915 -13.53 26.51 -25.09
CA ASP A 915 -12.83 27.16 -26.19
C ASP A 915 -11.35 27.42 -25.84
N GLU A 916 -11.08 27.80 -24.60
CA GLU A 916 -9.73 27.96 -24.05
C GLU A 916 -8.95 26.64 -23.99
N ILE A 917 -9.57 25.56 -23.50
CA ILE A 917 -8.98 24.22 -23.46
C ILE A 917 -8.64 23.72 -24.86
N THR A 918 -9.58 23.85 -25.78
CA THR A 918 -9.39 23.46 -27.18
C THR A 918 -8.22 24.26 -27.78
N ARG A 919 -8.21 25.58 -27.56
CA ARG A 919 -7.12 26.43 -28.02
C ARG A 919 -5.78 26.05 -27.41
N ALA A 920 -5.70 25.79 -26.10
CA ALA A 920 -4.48 25.34 -25.43
C ALA A 920 -3.94 24.02 -26.00
N ALA A 921 -4.83 23.08 -26.37
CA ALA A 921 -4.45 21.80 -26.99
C ALA A 921 -3.86 21.98 -28.40
N TYR A 922 -4.43 22.89 -29.21
CA TYR A 922 -4.00 23.13 -30.58
C TYR A 922 -2.81 24.07 -30.71
N THR A 923 -2.58 24.96 -29.74
CA THR A 923 -1.38 25.81 -29.69
C THR A 923 -0.17 25.11 -29.06
N LEU A 924 -0.37 23.94 -28.44
CA LEU A 924 0.70 23.14 -27.89
C LEU A 924 1.65 22.66 -28.99
N ASN A 925 2.95 22.84 -28.78
CA ASN A 925 3.95 22.50 -29.79
C ASN A 925 3.96 21.00 -30.05
N THR A 926 3.83 20.63 -31.33
CA THR A 926 3.75 19.23 -31.78
C THR A 926 5.00 18.40 -31.46
N ARG A 927 6.15 19.03 -31.19
CA ARG A 927 7.39 18.34 -30.80
C ARG A 927 7.25 17.60 -29.47
N TRP A 928 6.48 18.13 -28.52
CA TRP A 928 6.37 17.61 -27.16
C TRP A 928 4.91 17.44 -26.70
N ARG A 929 3.95 17.63 -27.59
CA ARG A 929 2.54 17.26 -27.38
C ARG A 929 2.33 15.78 -27.72
N CYS A 930 1.57 15.06 -26.91
CA CYS A 930 1.18 13.70 -27.23
C CYS A 930 0.35 13.61 -28.52
N ARG A 931 0.50 12.51 -29.28
CA ARG A 931 -0.09 12.40 -30.64
C ARG A 931 -1.62 12.33 -30.66
N ASN A 932 -2.23 11.74 -29.63
CA ASN A 932 -3.68 11.56 -29.58
C ASN A 932 -4.36 12.84 -29.07
N MET A 933 -4.94 13.61 -30.00
CA MET A 933 -5.54 14.91 -29.69
C MET A 933 -6.78 14.83 -28.79
N ASP A 934 -7.63 13.83 -28.99
CA ASP A 934 -8.80 13.64 -28.13
C ASP A 934 -8.36 13.35 -26.69
N LYS A 935 -7.28 12.57 -26.54
CA LYS A 935 -6.66 12.32 -25.24
C LYS A 935 -6.06 13.59 -24.65
N VAL A 936 -5.31 14.39 -25.42
CA VAL A 936 -4.74 15.65 -24.96
C VAL A 936 -5.82 16.62 -24.46
N ILE A 937 -6.91 16.78 -25.24
CA ILE A 937 -8.04 17.64 -24.87
C ILE A 937 -8.71 17.12 -23.59
N PHE A 938 -9.00 15.82 -23.52
CA PHE A 938 -9.60 15.19 -22.34
C PHE A 938 -8.78 15.42 -21.07
N PHE A 939 -7.44 15.27 -21.14
CA PHE A 939 -6.58 15.49 -19.98
C PHE A 939 -6.39 16.98 -19.65
N LEU A 940 -6.50 17.89 -20.62
CA LEU A 940 -6.56 19.33 -20.36
C LEU A 940 -7.86 19.74 -19.67
N GLU A 941 -9.00 19.15 -20.06
CA GLU A 941 -10.26 19.32 -19.33
C GLU A 941 -10.13 18.82 -17.90
N ARG A 942 -9.54 17.63 -17.72
CA ARG A 942 -9.29 17.06 -16.40
C ARG A 942 -8.38 17.95 -15.54
N LEU A 943 -7.33 18.50 -16.13
CA LEU A 943 -6.45 19.47 -15.48
C LEU A 943 -7.23 20.71 -15.06
N ALA A 944 -8.05 21.30 -15.94
CA ALA A 944 -8.87 22.47 -15.59
C ALA A 944 -9.82 22.20 -14.40
N VAL A 945 -10.41 20.99 -14.34
CA VAL A 945 -11.29 20.59 -13.24
C VAL A 945 -10.52 20.37 -11.94
N LEU A 946 -9.38 19.66 -11.96
CA LEU A 946 -8.50 19.47 -10.79
C LEU A 946 -8.12 20.81 -10.14
N LEU A 947 -7.94 21.84 -10.95
CA LEU A 947 -7.55 23.18 -10.51
C LEU A 947 -8.74 24.08 -10.09
N SER A 948 -9.98 23.70 -10.39
CA SER A 948 -11.15 24.58 -10.23
C SER A 948 -11.55 24.87 -8.78
N TYR A 949 -11.12 24.03 -7.84
CA TYR A 949 -11.46 24.12 -6.40
C TYR A 949 -10.37 24.80 -5.58
N GLN A 950 -9.29 25.18 -6.23
CA GLN A 950 -8.09 25.62 -5.56
C GLN A 950 -8.18 27.11 -5.28
N THR A 951 -7.79 27.50 -4.07
CA THR A 951 -7.74 28.92 -3.69
C THR A 951 -6.76 29.69 -4.58
N GLU A 952 -6.92 31.00 -4.72
CA GLU A 952 -5.92 31.82 -5.44
C GLU A 952 -4.51 31.65 -4.87
N LYS A 953 -4.40 31.44 -3.54
CA LYS A 953 -3.14 31.16 -2.85
C LYS A 953 -2.56 29.79 -3.27
N ALA A 954 -3.38 28.74 -3.34
CA ALA A 954 -3.00 27.42 -3.85
C ALA A 954 -2.57 27.48 -5.32
N MET A 955 -3.31 28.22 -6.16
CA MET A 955 -2.97 28.41 -7.57
C MET A 955 -1.66 29.18 -7.77
N LYS A 956 -1.37 30.13 -6.87
CA LYS A 956 -0.07 30.80 -6.81
C LYS A 956 1.04 29.82 -6.44
N SER A 957 0.86 28.99 -5.41
CA SER A 957 1.82 27.95 -5.02
C SER A 957 2.06 26.90 -6.11
N LEU A 958 1.03 26.53 -6.86
CA LEU A 958 1.14 25.65 -8.03
C LEU A 958 1.98 26.29 -9.14
N SER A 959 1.73 27.57 -9.43
CA SER A 959 2.56 28.32 -10.39
C SER A 959 4.00 28.49 -9.90
N GLU A 960 4.25 28.62 -8.59
CA GLU A 960 5.61 28.70 -8.05
C GLU A 960 6.33 27.35 -8.19
N THR A 961 5.63 26.25 -7.92
CA THR A 961 6.13 24.87 -8.07
C THR A 961 6.47 24.56 -9.52
N GLY A 962 5.54 24.83 -10.45
CA GLY A 962 5.71 24.60 -11.88
C GLY A 962 5.73 23.13 -12.28
N ILE A 963 5.98 22.88 -13.57
CA ILE A 963 6.14 21.54 -14.13
C ILE A 963 7.53 21.38 -14.72
N CYS A 964 8.15 20.22 -14.53
CA CYS A 964 9.49 19.93 -15.04
C CYS A 964 9.58 18.50 -15.54
N LEU A 965 10.67 18.18 -16.21
CA LEU A 965 10.98 16.78 -16.49
C LEU A 965 11.15 16.03 -15.17
N GLU A 966 10.65 14.79 -15.09
CA GLU A 966 10.86 13.91 -13.94
C GLU A 966 12.34 13.58 -13.81
N SER A 967 12.98 13.13 -14.88
CA SER A 967 14.42 12.87 -14.94
C SER A 967 15.14 13.82 -15.90
N ALA A 968 16.47 13.89 -15.88
CA ALA A 968 17.18 14.59 -16.94
C ALA A 968 16.89 13.93 -18.30
N SER A 969 16.70 14.74 -19.35
CA SER A 969 16.35 14.24 -20.70
C SER A 969 17.40 13.34 -21.37
N ARG A 970 18.59 13.20 -20.76
CA ARG A 970 19.69 12.33 -21.19
C ARG A 970 19.93 11.16 -20.22
N THR A 971 19.01 10.90 -19.29
CA THR A 971 19.10 9.76 -18.39
C THR A 971 19.01 8.48 -19.21
N PHE A 972 19.96 7.57 -19.01
CA PHE A 972 20.02 6.33 -19.78
C PHE A 972 18.86 5.40 -19.43
N GLY A 973 18.23 4.81 -20.45
CA GLY A 973 17.18 3.79 -20.27
C GLY A 973 15.83 4.32 -19.77
N THR A 974 15.66 5.64 -19.62
CA THR A 974 14.44 6.26 -19.07
C THR A 974 13.78 7.16 -20.12
N GLU A 975 12.51 6.90 -20.44
CA GLU A 975 11.72 7.80 -21.28
C GLU A 975 11.45 9.11 -20.54
N PRO A 976 11.67 10.28 -21.17
CA PRO A 976 11.43 11.57 -20.51
C PRO A 976 9.93 11.79 -20.29
N GLN A 977 9.56 12.16 -19.08
CA GLN A 977 8.17 12.51 -18.69
C GLN A 977 8.13 13.88 -18.03
N ILE A 978 7.02 14.62 -18.18
CA ILE A 978 6.81 15.93 -17.56
C ILE A 978 5.75 15.82 -16.47
N SER A 979 6.11 16.14 -15.23
CA SER A 979 5.21 16.11 -14.08
C SER A 979 5.23 17.41 -13.29
N LEU A 980 4.46 17.47 -12.19
CA LEU A 980 4.64 18.56 -11.23
C LEU A 980 6.04 18.49 -10.62
N CYS A 981 6.71 19.64 -10.55
CA CYS A 981 8.08 19.70 -10.08
C CYS A 981 8.17 19.65 -8.55
N ILE A 982 7.70 18.55 -7.94
CA ILE A 982 7.51 18.37 -6.49
C ILE A 982 8.77 17.93 -5.73
N GLY A 983 9.79 17.44 -6.45
CA GLY A 983 11.03 16.90 -5.87
C GLY A 983 10.87 15.51 -5.25
N HIS A 984 12.00 14.90 -4.89
CA HIS A 984 12.12 13.54 -4.38
C HIS A 984 12.11 13.46 -2.85
N ASN A 985 12.21 14.62 -2.17
CA ASN A 985 12.20 14.75 -0.72
C ASN A 985 10.80 14.63 -0.07
N LEU A 986 9.97 13.66 -0.49
CA LEU A 986 8.62 13.48 0.05
C LEU A 986 8.67 12.94 1.50
N PRO A 987 7.72 13.32 2.37
CA PRO A 987 7.66 12.81 3.75
C PRO A 987 7.58 11.27 3.76
N GLY A 988 8.51 10.63 4.47
CA GLY A 988 8.59 9.16 4.57
C GLY A 988 9.39 8.48 3.45
N ALA A 989 9.91 9.22 2.46
CA ALA A 989 10.66 8.66 1.32
C ALA A 989 12.09 9.23 1.16
N SER A 990 12.55 10.13 2.03
CA SER A 990 13.89 10.74 1.95
C SER A 990 14.81 10.39 3.12
N ILE A 991 16.09 10.18 2.80
CA ILE A 991 17.18 9.92 3.74
C ILE A 991 17.80 11.24 4.27
N VAL A 992 17.57 12.36 3.58
CA VAL A 992 18.14 13.67 3.96
C VAL A 992 17.11 14.50 4.72
N PRO A 993 17.42 14.95 5.96
CA PRO A 993 16.52 15.81 6.71
C PRO A 993 16.41 17.18 6.03
N GLU A 994 15.20 17.75 6.04
CA GLU A 994 14.96 19.10 5.51
C GLU A 994 15.76 20.15 6.32
N PHE A 995 16.47 21.03 5.63
CA PHE A 995 17.25 22.11 6.23
C PHE A 995 17.14 23.39 5.38
N VAL A 996 16.34 24.35 5.86
CA VAL A 996 16.21 25.67 5.23
C VAL A 996 17.22 26.64 5.86
N PRO A 997 18.28 27.08 5.13
CA PRO A 997 19.34 27.88 5.72
C PRO A 997 18.93 29.35 5.93
N SER A 998 19.39 29.95 7.03
CA SER A 998 19.38 31.41 7.16
C SER A 998 20.48 32.06 6.32
N TYR A 999 20.42 33.38 6.13
CA TYR A 999 21.51 34.14 5.49
C TYR A 999 22.86 33.91 6.19
N THR A 1000 22.86 33.85 7.53
CA THR A 1000 24.06 33.57 8.32
C THR A 1000 24.62 32.18 8.01
N ASN A 1001 23.75 31.17 7.87
CA ASN A 1001 24.17 29.82 7.49
C ASN A 1001 24.79 29.80 6.09
N ILE A 1002 24.17 30.47 5.10
CA ILE A 1002 24.72 30.57 3.75
C ILE A 1002 26.12 31.21 3.78
N VAL A 1003 26.28 32.30 4.54
CA VAL A 1003 27.59 32.98 4.68
C VAL A 1003 28.62 32.08 5.35
N GLU A 1004 28.24 31.32 6.39
CA GLU A 1004 29.14 30.38 7.07
C GLU A 1004 29.55 29.22 6.17
N LEU A 1005 28.61 28.61 5.47
CA LEU A 1005 28.88 27.54 4.51
C LEU A 1005 29.73 28.05 3.34
N ALA A 1006 29.47 29.26 2.84
CA ALA A 1006 30.30 29.91 1.81
C ALA A 1006 31.72 30.23 2.32
N LYS A 1007 31.89 30.58 3.61
CA LYS A 1007 33.22 30.74 4.22
C LYS A 1007 33.96 29.40 4.29
N ASN A 1008 33.27 28.33 4.67
CA ASN A 1008 33.86 26.99 4.67
C ASN A 1008 34.25 26.57 3.26
N LEU A 1009 33.36 26.76 2.27
CA LEU A 1009 33.64 26.51 0.85
C LEU A 1009 34.85 27.32 0.38
N THR A 1010 34.94 28.61 0.74
CA THR A 1010 36.11 29.45 0.42
C THR A 1010 37.39 28.87 1.00
N ARG A 1011 37.37 28.42 2.26
CA ARG A 1011 38.56 27.84 2.92
C ARG A 1011 38.96 26.51 2.28
N ILE A 1012 37.98 25.66 1.97
CA ILE A 1012 38.19 24.40 1.25
C ILE A 1012 38.85 24.69 -0.09
N LEU A 1013 38.26 25.55 -0.92
CA LEU A 1013 38.76 25.81 -2.27
C LEU A 1013 40.07 26.60 -2.30
N ASN A 1014 40.27 27.57 -1.40
CA ASN A 1014 41.44 28.45 -1.41
C ASN A 1014 42.62 27.94 -0.61
N ALA A 1015 42.38 27.52 0.65
CA ALA A 1015 43.46 27.20 1.57
C ALA A 1015 43.85 25.72 1.53
N THR A 1016 43.02 24.89 0.90
CA THR A 1016 43.05 23.45 1.06
C THR A 1016 43.36 22.69 -0.23
N LEU A 1017 43.00 23.24 -1.39
CA LEU A 1017 43.34 22.65 -2.69
C LEU A 1017 44.80 22.94 -3.04
N PRO A 1018 45.64 21.92 -3.24
CA PRO A 1018 47.06 22.13 -3.54
C PRO A 1018 47.33 22.41 -5.03
N ARG A 1019 46.33 22.22 -5.90
CA ARG A 1019 46.45 22.39 -7.36
C ARG A 1019 45.14 22.94 -7.95
N LYS A 1020 45.24 23.58 -9.12
CA LYS A 1020 44.09 24.16 -9.80
C LYS A 1020 43.20 23.04 -10.38
N PRO A 1021 41.87 23.09 -10.18
CA PRO A 1021 40.94 22.14 -10.81
C PRO A 1021 41.05 22.15 -12.33
N THR A 1022 40.89 20.98 -12.93
CA THR A 1022 40.81 20.78 -14.38
C THR A 1022 39.43 21.17 -14.90
N VAL A 1023 38.40 20.81 -14.15
CA VAL A 1023 37.01 21.19 -14.39
C VAL A 1023 36.34 21.43 -13.04
N ILE A 1024 35.42 22.39 -13.01
CA ILE A 1024 34.54 22.65 -11.88
C ILE A 1024 33.11 22.53 -12.40
N THR A 1025 32.35 21.60 -11.85
CA THR A 1025 30.92 21.44 -12.12
C THR A 1025 30.11 21.96 -10.94
N ILE A 1026 28.92 22.50 -11.24
CA ILE A 1026 27.98 23.01 -10.24
C ILE A 1026 26.61 22.43 -10.59
N ALA A 1027 26.06 21.57 -9.74
CA ALA A 1027 24.70 21.07 -9.89
C ALA A 1027 23.72 21.92 -9.08
N ARG A 1028 22.59 22.25 -9.70
CA ARG A 1028 21.58 23.11 -9.11
C ARG A 1028 20.57 22.38 -8.21
N SER A 1029 20.51 21.05 -8.29
CA SER A 1029 19.56 20.20 -7.56
C SER A 1029 18.13 20.78 -7.48
N ALA A 1030 17.69 21.40 -8.59
CA ALA A 1030 16.44 22.16 -8.62
C ALA A 1030 15.23 21.27 -8.92
N ARG A 1031 15.44 20.22 -9.73
CA ARG A 1031 14.41 19.29 -10.22
C ARG A 1031 14.03 18.29 -9.14
N ASP A 1032 15.02 17.64 -8.56
CA ASP A 1032 14.93 16.69 -7.44
C ASP A 1032 14.52 17.35 -6.10
N GLY A 1033 14.56 18.68 -6.02
CA GLY A 1033 14.12 19.40 -4.84
C GLY A 1033 15.09 19.31 -3.66
N TYR A 1034 16.38 19.11 -3.94
CA TYR A 1034 17.40 19.18 -2.91
C TYR A 1034 17.96 20.60 -2.72
N VAL A 1035 17.74 21.55 -3.62
CA VAL A 1035 18.03 22.98 -3.34
C VAL A 1035 16.83 23.72 -2.76
N VAL A 1036 17.08 24.63 -1.82
CA VAL A 1036 16.08 25.63 -1.41
C VAL A 1036 15.83 26.64 -2.54
N ARG A 1037 14.86 26.33 -3.43
CA ARG A 1037 14.55 27.10 -4.66
C ARG A 1037 14.44 28.62 -4.45
N LYS A 1038 13.87 29.07 -3.33
CA LYS A 1038 13.75 30.52 -3.01
C LYS A 1038 15.09 31.20 -2.77
N LEU A 1039 16.07 30.45 -2.25
CA LEU A 1039 17.41 30.93 -1.94
C LEU A 1039 18.43 30.57 -3.03
N GLN A 1040 18.06 29.75 -4.01
CA GLN A 1040 18.92 29.32 -5.12
C GLN A 1040 19.72 30.49 -5.76
N PRO A 1041 19.13 31.64 -6.15
CA PRO A 1041 19.91 32.72 -6.76
C PRO A 1041 21.00 33.29 -5.84
N LEU A 1042 20.73 33.30 -4.53
CA LEU A 1042 21.69 33.73 -3.53
C LEU A 1042 22.77 32.67 -3.32
N ILE A 1043 22.40 31.39 -3.30
CA ILE A 1043 23.33 30.25 -3.21
C ILE A 1043 24.25 30.23 -4.43
N GLU A 1044 23.71 30.29 -5.65
CA GLU A 1044 24.49 30.34 -6.88
C GLU A 1044 25.42 31.56 -6.91
N LEU A 1045 24.92 32.73 -6.49
CA LEU A 1045 25.74 33.94 -6.39
C LEU A 1045 26.87 33.77 -5.38
N ALA A 1046 26.61 33.19 -4.22
CA ALA A 1046 27.62 32.93 -3.20
C ALA A 1046 28.68 31.96 -3.74
N THR A 1047 28.28 30.83 -4.33
CA THR A 1047 29.19 29.85 -4.94
C THR A 1047 30.05 30.50 -6.03
N LYS A 1048 29.45 31.30 -6.91
CA LYS A 1048 30.19 32.05 -7.94
C LYS A 1048 31.15 33.07 -7.37
N MET A 1049 30.74 33.83 -6.36
CA MET A 1049 31.63 34.81 -5.71
C MET A 1049 32.83 34.12 -5.06
N VAL A 1050 32.62 32.94 -4.45
CA VAL A 1050 33.71 32.12 -3.94
C VAL A 1050 34.63 31.70 -5.08
N LEU A 1051 34.10 31.11 -6.16
CA LEU A 1051 34.90 30.64 -7.29
C LEU A 1051 35.66 31.77 -8.00
N LYS A 1052 35.02 32.91 -8.24
CA LYS A 1052 35.66 34.12 -8.81
C LYS A 1052 36.79 34.59 -7.92
N ARG A 1053 36.57 34.66 -6.60
CA ARG A 1053 37.59 35.08 -5.64
C ARG A 1053 38.76 34.11 -5.54
N VAL A 1054 38.49 32.81 -5.50
CA VAL A 1054 39.51 31.78 -5.27
C VAL A 1054 40.34 31.51 -6.52
N PHE A 1055 39.71 31.44 -7.69
CA PHE A 1055 40.38 31.07 -8.94
C PHE A 1055 40.58 32.24 -9.91
N ASN A 1056 40.30 33.47 -9.47
CA ASN A 1056 40.37 34.69 -10.28
C ASN A 1056 39.58 34.58 -11.60
N LEU A 1057 38.35 34.07 -11.51
CA LEU A 1057 37.45 33.87 -12.64
C LEU A 1057 36.62 35.12 -12.92
N THR A 1058 36.20 35.26 -14.17
CA THR A 1058 35.24 36.27 -14.63
C THR A 1058 33.95 35.59 -15.09
N ASP A 1059 32.90 36.36 -15.39
CA ASP A 1059 31.62 35.79 -15.85
C ASP A 1059 31.73 34.99 -17.16
N THR A 1060 32.73 35.28 -18.01
CA THR A 1060 32.96 34.54 -19.26
C THR A 1060 33.47 33.12 -19.04
N ASN A 1061 33.95 32.81 -17.83
CA ASN A 1061 34.42 31.47 -17.47
C ASN A 1061 33.28 30.54 -17.03
N PHE A 1062 32.07 31.07 -16.81
CA PHE A 1062 30.92 30.27 -16.38
C PHE A 1062 30.09 29.85 -17.59
N HIS A 1063 30.07 28.55 -17.85
CA HIS A 1063 29.26 27.94 -18.91
C HIS A 1063 28.04 27.25 -18.31
N TYR A 1064 26.87 27.53 -18.86
CA TYR A 1064 25.62 26.91 -18.44
C TYR A 1064 25.27 25.75 -19.37
N SER A 1065 24.93 24.59 -18.80
CA SER A 1065 24.41 23.48 -19.57
C SER A 1065 23.08 23.86 -20.22
N GLU A 1066 22.89 23.43 -21.47
CA GLU A 1066 21.64 23.62 -22.22
C GLU A 1066 20.46 22.82 -21.65
N TYR A 1067 20.72 21.92 -20.70
CA TYR A 1067 19.75 21.00 -20.08
C TYR A 1067 19.34 21.41 -18.66
N LEU A 1068 19.70 22.62 -18.21
CA LEU A 1068 19.37 23.09 -16.87
C LEU A 1068 17.87 23.39 -16.72
N ALA A 1069 17.25 22.80 -15.70
CA ALA A 1069 15.91 23.16 -15.26
C ALA A 1069 15.89 24.66 -14.88
N GLY A 1070 14.96 25.42 -15.47
CA GLY A 1070 14.88 26.88 -15.27
C GLY A 1070 15.88 27.69 -16.13
N GLY A 1071 16.65 27.05 -17.00
CA GLY A 1071 17.62 27.70 -17.90
C GLY A 1071 18.68 28.50 -17.14
N LYS A 1072 19.39 29.42 -17.81
CA LYS A 1072 20.45 30.24 -17.18
C LYS A 1072 19.96 31.01 -15.94
N SER A 1073 18.71 31.47 -15.92
CA SER A 1073 18.13 32.28 -14.83
C SER A 1073 17.89 31.50 -13.53
N GLY A 1074 17.76 30.17 -13.60
CA GLY A 1074 17.40 29.32 -12.46
C GLY A 1074 15.89 29.21 -12.23
N TRP A 1075 15.47 28.20 -11.44
CA TRP A 1075 14.06 27.82 -11.35
C TRP A 1075 13.18 28.97 -10.83
N ILE A 1076 13.59 29.66 -9.77
CA ILE A 1076 12.77 30.73 -9.17
C ILE A 1076 12.65 31.97 -10.08
N ASN A 1077 13.62 32.21 -10.97
CA ASN A 1077 13.63 33.36 -11.87
C ASN A 1077 13.23 32.99 -13.30
N ARG A 1078 12.77 31.76 -13.56
CA ARG A 1078 12.47 31.24 -14.91
C ARG A 1078 11.47 32.07 -15.70
N TYR A 1079 10.59 32.81 -15.02
CA TYR A 1079 9.60 33.70 -15.64
C TYR A 1079 10.04 35.17 -15.74
N ARG A 1080 11.18 35.56 -15.15
CA ARG A 1080 11.67 36.92 -15.30
C ARG A 1080 12.21 37.06 -16.72
N LYS A 1081 11.66 38.00 -17.50
CA LYS A 1081 12.27 38.40 -18.77
C LYS A 1081 13.71 38.78 -18.46
N SER A 1082 14.67 38.14 -19.13
CA SER A 1082 16.06 38.56 -19.11
C SER A 1082 16.08 40.02 -19.54
N VAL A 1083 16.32 40.92 -18.59
CA VAL A 1083 16.77 42.26 -18.93
C VAL A 1083 18.10 42.02 -19.63
N ASN A 1084 18.14 42.29 -20.94
CA ASN A 1084 19.33 42.11 -21.77
C ASN A 1084 20.56 42.63 -21.01
N GLY A 1085 21.50 41.73 -20.76
CA GLY A 1085 22.89 42.02 -20.43
C GLY A 1085 23.73 41.58 -21.59
#